data_AF-A0A0M9U3C3-F1
#
_entry.id   AF-A0A0M9U3C3-F1
#
_cell.length_a   1.000
_cell.length_b   1.000
_cell.length_c   1.000
_cell.angle_alpha   90.00
_cell.angle_beta   90.00
_cell.angle_gamma   90.00
#
_symmetry.space_group_name_H-M   'P 1'
#
loop_
_entity.id
_entity.type
_entity.pdbx_description
1 polymer ?
#
loop_
_entity_poly.entity_id
_entity_poly.type
_entity_poly.pdbx_seq_one_letter_code
_entity_poly.pdbx_strand_id
1 'polypeptide(L)'
;MTWMQRNRERLLRWATSGLLTALMVGVASDFDTRFRPFFEAGGMPRSFLVSAAFAVGAALLGAVLLWKPGWLAWALRLRASLPLALLWAAGLAVSAAVCWLFLYTKWSGVLNGPYFRTLAYGFALVVMAWLAAGKAPSLFTWKGWLSAGVALGIVFAALLAAQEVVSYPFRLSWSEGNRLWDYSLMYGRDIYNYPAHLRIPAYIDRGRQSLWGLPFILPSVSILGVRLWSALVYSVPYILLGWFAFHAGRARGWTLLFLGLWTYLFLNQGPIYSPLVLAAILVAAAWRAPLAAAVLLVGLAGYYARVSRYTWLFAPAMWAAMVAFISTGIPGVTTALRRWVRAGVLGAAGVFGGYLLPELLAWVRSLSRGVSTGGGGGVVSIEGITSTLERQPLLWNRLWPNPTYAPGIVLGLLMAAGPLVLLLVLFARRQGWRLDVWQKLAVAGGLLAFLGVGLVISVKIGGGSNLHNLDMLLIGLLFWAALAWEAGLGGWLLAQRDRPWWAAALTLAVVLYPASQGMLKAHPMDLPSHERAAEVLAVVQQKVSHFAQQGEVLFIDQRQLLTFNLVEQVPLVPQYEKKLLMDEAMAENEDYFEAFFEDLARQRFSLILSEPLWVNYQGETYQFGNENDAWVKWVSVPVLCYYEPVETFMDVGVQLLTPKPNPEPGPECPRP
;
A
#
# COMPACT_ATOMS: atom_id res chain seq x y z
N MET A 1 40.66 -19.65 -17.85
CA MET A 1 39.24 -19.50 -18.26
C MET A 1 38.99 -20.49 -19.39
N THR A 2 38.08 -21.45 -19.24
CA THR A 2 37.89 -22.52 -20.24
C THR A 2 37.24 -21.98 -21.51
N TRP A 3 37.44 -22.63 -22.66
CA TRP A 3 36.85 -22.23 -23.96
C TRP A 3 35.33 -22.04 -23.88
N MET A 4 34.65 -22.94 -23.14
CA MET A 4 33.20 -22.85 -22.88
C MET A 4 32.81 -21.61 -22.05
N GLN A 5 33.59 -21.23 -21.04
CA GLN A 5 33.33 -20.01 -20.26
C GLN A 5 33.46 -18.75 -21.11
N ARG A 6 34.44 -18.71 -22.02
CA ARG A 6 34.70 -17.56 -22.90
C ARG A 6 33.60 -17.38 -23.94
N ASN A 7 33.10 -18.48 -24.51
CA ASN A 7 31.97 -18.44 -25.44
C ASN A 7 30.66 -18.03 -24.74
N ARG A 8 30.43 -18.51 -23.52
CA ARG A 8 29.26 -18.11 -22.72
C ARG A 8 29.26 -16.62 -22.38
N GLU A 9 30.41 -16.07 -21.98
CA GLU A 9 30.52 -14.63 -21.68
C GLU A 9 30.31 -13.78 -22.94
N ARG A 10 30.85 -14.19 -24.08
CA ARG A 10 30.60 -13.51 -25.37
C ARG A 10 29.12 -13.55 -25.74
N LEU A 11 28.46 -14.69 -25.59
CA LEU A 11 27.03 -14.83 -25.87
C LEU A 11 26.19 -13.91 -24.97
N LEU A 12 26.50 -13.82 -23.68
CA LEU A 12 25.81 -12.91 -22.76
C LEU A 12 26.01 -11.44 -23.14
N ARG A 13 27.21 -11.05 -23.56
CA ARG A 13 27.46 -9.68 -24.06
C ARG A 13 26.64 -9.38 -25.30
N TRP A 14 26.60 -10.28 -26.27
CA TRP A 14 25.77 -10.15 -27.47
C TRP A 14 24.27 -10.06 -27.14
N ALA A 15 23.76 -10.93 -26.26
CA ALA A 15 22.37 -10.88 -25.82
C ALA A 15 22.03 -9.55 -25.12
N THR A 16 22.94 -9.06 -24.25
CA THR A 16 22.74 -7.78 -23.56
C THR A 16 22.82 -6.59 -24.52
N SER A 17 23.70 -6.64 -25.53
CA SER A 17 23.71 -5.64 -26.60
C SER A 17 22.42 -5.65 -27.41
N GLY A 18 21.88 -6.83 -27.73
CA GLY A 18 20.57 -6.95 -28.39
C GLY A 18 19.44 -6.32 -27.58
N LEU A 19 19.41 -6.55 -26.26
CA LEU A 19 18.43 -5.91 -25.36
C LEU A 19 18.59 -4.39 -25.32
N LEU A 20 19.83 -3.88 -25.27
CA LEU A 20 20.09 -2.44 -25.31
C LEU A 20 19.66 -1.83 -26.65
N THR A 21 19.94 -2.50 -27.77
CA THR A 21 19.48 -2.06 -29.10
C THR A 21 17.96 -2.05 -29.19
N ALA A 22 17.28 -3.10 -28.71
CA ALA A 22 15.82 -3.16 -28.68
C ALA A 22 15.22 -2.03 -27.81
N LEU A 23 15.83 -1.76 -26.65
CA LEU A 23 15.43 -0.62 -25.80
C LEU A 23 15.59 0.70 -26.54
N MET A 24 16.69 0.91 -27.27
CA MET A 24 16.92 2.14 -28.04
C MET A 24 15.97 2.30 -29.23
N VAL A 25 15.57 1.20 -29.89
CA VAL A 25 14.49 1.22 -30.88
C VAL A 25 13.17 1.64 -30.24
N GLY A 26 12.86 1.12 -29.05
CA GLY A 26 11.71 1.56 -28.27
C GLY A 26 11.76 3.04 -27.88
N VAL A 27 12.93 3.55 -27.47
CA VAL A 27 13.13 4.99 -27.18
C VAL A 27 12.92 5.84 -28.43
N ALA A 28 13.40 5.39 -29.60
CA ALA A 28 13.14 6.09 -30.86
C ALA A 28 11.63 6.13 -31.17
N SER A 29 10.90 5.04 -30.91
CA SER A 29 9.43 4.99 -31.03
C SER A 29 8.73 5.95 -30.05
N ASP A 30 9.19 6.04 -28.81
CA ASP A 30 8.67 6.99 -27.82
C ASP A 30 8.87 8.43 -28.30
N PHE A 31 10.06 8.76 -28.81
CA PHE A 31 10.36 10.09 -29.33
C PHE A 31 9.58 10.42 -30.58
N ASP A 32 9.42 9.47 -31.50
CA ASP A 32 8.60 9.66 -32.69
C ASP A 32 7.15 9.98 -32.31
N THR A 33 6.55 9.17 -31.43
CA THR A 33 5.18 9.38 -30.93
C THR A 33 5.01 10.75 -30.27
N ARG A 34 6.00 11.18 -29.48
CA ARG A 34 5.93 12.42 -28.72
C ARG A 34 6.24 13.68 -29.54
N PHE A 35 7.24 13.61 -30.40
CA PHE A 35 7.85 14.80 -31.04
C PHE A 35 7.53 14.96 -32.52
N ARG A 36 6.93 13.94 -33.18
CA ARG A 36 6.51 14.01 -34.59
C ARG A 36 5.74 15.29 -34.95
N PRO A 37 4.72 15.75 -34.19
CA PRO A 37 4.01 16.98 -34.53
C PRO A 37 4.90 18.23 -34.57
N PHE A 38 5.96 18.27 -33.74
CA PHE A 38 6.90 19.39 -33.74
C PHE A 38 7.83 19.33 -34.95
N PHE A 39 8.28 18.14 -35.34
CA PHE A 39 9.12 17.96 -36.53
C PHE A 39 8.35 18.27 -37.82
N GLU A 40 7.09 17.85 -37.90
CA GLU A 40 6.20 18.18 -39.03
C GLU A 40 5.95 19.70 -39.14
N ALA A 41 5.93 20.41 -38.02
CA ALA A 41 5.90 21.87 -37.96
C ALA A 41 7.26 22.55 -38.21
N GLY A 42 8.30 21.80 -38.58
CA GLY A 42 9.66 22.32 -38.82
C GLY A 42 10.45 22.69 -37.56
N GLY A 43 9.92 22.38 -36.37
CA GLY A 43 10.54 22.69 -35.09
C GLY A 43 11.38 21.54 -34.55
N MET A 44 12.46 21.86 -33.82
CA MET A 44 13.24 20.90 -33.07
C MET A 44 13.26 21.29 -31.58
N PRO A 45 12.34 20.75 -30.77
CA PRO A 45 12.23 21.14 -29.37
C PRO A 45 13.54 20.87 -28.60
N ARG A 46 13.96 21.81 -27.74
CA ARG A 46 15.13 21.62 -26.87
C ARG A 46 14.98 20.38 -25.97
N SER A 47 13.74 20.07 -25.58
CA SER A 47 13.39 18.86 -24.83
C SER A 47 13.77 17.57 -25.57
N PHE A 48 13.55 17.52 -26.89
CA PHE A 48 14.00 16.41 -27.72
C PHE A 48 15.53 16.34 -27.76
N LEU A 49 16.21 17.45 -28.02
CA LEU A 49 17.69 17.47 -28.10
C LEU A 49 18.35 16.96 -26.81
N VAL A 50 17.91 17.44 -25.66
CA VAL A 50 18.47 17.04 -24.35
C VAL A 50 18.17 15.56 -24.06
N SER A 51 16.94 15.10 -24.30
CA SER A 51 16.55 13.71 -24.04
C SER A 51 17.21 12.74 -25.01
N ALA A 52 17.36 13.10 -26.28
CA ALA A 52 18.09 12.32 -27.29
C ALA A 52 19.58 12.25 -26.97
N ALA A 53 20.21 13.36 -26.60
CA ALA A 53 21.61 13.38 -26.18
C ALA A 53 21.85 12.48 -24.95
N PHE A 54 20.95 12.53 -23.96
CA PHE A 54 20.98 11.62 -22.82
C PHE A 54 20.85 10.15 -23.26
N ALA A 55 19.86 9.84 -24.11
CA ALA A 55 19.60 8.46 -24.53
C ALA A 55 20.79 7.86 -25.31
N VAL A 56 21.36 8.62 -26.24
CA VAL A 56 22.57 8.23 -26.97
C VAL A 56 23.76 8.08 -26.02
N GLY A 57 23.98 9.03 -25.11
CA GLY A 57 25.05 8.95 -24.11
C GLY A 57 24.93 7.72 -23.21
N ALA A 58 23.72 7.41 -22.73
CA ALA A 58 23.45 6.23 -21.92
C ALA A 58 23.69 4.92 -22.70
N ALA A 59 23.28 4.86 -23.98
CA ALA A 59 23.52 3.72 -24.86
C ALA A 59 25.02 3.51 -25.14
N LEU A 60 25.76 4.59 -25.42
CA LEU A 60 27.20 4.54 -25.63
C LEU A 60 27.93 4.07 -24.37
N LEU A 61 27.55 4.59 -23.19
CA LEU A 61 28.08 4.12 -21.92
C LEU A 61 27.80 2.62 -21.71
N GLY A 62 26.58 2.18 -22.00
CA GLY A 62 26.20 0.76 -21.96
C GLY A 62 27.06 -0.11 -22.88
N ALA A 63 27.29 0.34 -24.12
CA ALA A 63 28.16 -0.35 -25.08
C ALA A 63 29.62 -0.44 -24.59
N VAL A 64 30.16 0.65 -24.02
CA VAL A 64 31.50 0.68 -23.41
C VAL A 64 31.59 -0.29 -22.24
N LEU A 65 30.59 -0.30 -21.33
CA LEU A 65 30.54 -1.23 -20.19
C LEU A 65 30.56 -2.70 -20.63
N LEU A 66 29.89 -3.05 -21.73
CA LEU A 66 29.81 -4.42 -22.24
C LEU A 66 31.07 -4.86 -22.99
N TRP A 67 31.61 -4.01 -23.86
CA TRP A 67 32.64 -4.41 -24.83
C TRP A 67 34.04 -3.90 -24.50
N LYS A 68 34.15 -2.73 -23.87
CA LYS A 68 35.41 -2.05 -23.55
C LYS A 68 35.46 -1.57 -22.10
N PRO A 69 35.15 -2.41 -21.08
CA PRO A 69 35.13 -1.97 -19.68
C PRO A 69 36.49 -1.43 -19.19
N GLY A 70 37.61 -1.83 -19.83
CA GLY A 70 38.94 -1.30 -19.55
C GLY A 70 39.10 0.21 -19.84
N TRP A 71 38.27 0.78 -20.72
CA TRP A 71 38.25 2.23 -20.96
C TRP A 71 37.77 3.02 -19.74
N LEU A 72 37.11 2.36 -18.78
CA LEU A 72 36.63 2.93 -17.53
C LEU A 72 37.60 2.68 -16.35
N ALA A 73 38.86 2.32 -16.63
CA ALA A 73 39.87 2.13 -15.58
C ALA A 73 40.11 3.40 -14.75
N TRP A 74 40.02 4.59 -15.36
CA TRP A 74 40.12 5.87 -14.65
C TRP A 74 38.97 6.03 -13.64
N ALA A 75 37.75 5.59 -14.00
CA ALA A 75 36.58 5.69 -13.14
C ALA A 75 36.71 4.76 -11.93
N LEU A 76 37.32 3.58 -12.09
CA LEU A 76 37.67 2.70 -10.97
C LEU A 76 38.65 3.38 -10.01
N ARG A 77 39.68 4.06 -10.53
CA ARG A 77 40.65 4.80 -9.69
C ARG A 77 39.97 5.93 -8.92
N LEU A 78 39.09 6.69 -9.60
CA LEU A 78 38.31 7.75 -8.97
C LEU A 78 37.38 7.20 -7.87
N ARG A 79 36.61 6.14 -8.15
CA ARG A 79 35.75 5.51 -7.12
C ARG A 79 36.59 4.98 -5.94
N ALA A 80 37.76 4.43 -6.23
CA ALA A 80 38.69 3.94 -5.22
C ALA A 80 39.34 5.05 -4.38
N SER A 81 39.33 6.32 -4.79
CA SER A 81 39.82 7.44 -3.97
C SER A 81 38.75 8.08 -3.08
N LEU A 82 37.46 8.05 -3.47
CA LEU A 82 36.38 8.74 -2.75
C LEU A 82 35.87 8.01 -1.48
N PRO A 83 35.54 8.70 -0.37
CA PRO A 83 34.96 8.06 0.81
C PRO A 83 33.67 7.28 0.51
N LEU A 84 33.42 6.18 1.22
CA LEU A 84 32.23 5.34 0.98
C LEU A 84 30.92 6.13 1.15
N ALA A 85 30.85 7.02 2.15
CA ALA A 85 29.70 7.90 2.36
C ALA A 85 29.39 8.78 1.15
N LEU A 86 30.42 9.33 0.51
CA LEU A 86 30.27 10.17 -0.69
C LEU A 86 29.78 9.35 -1.89
N LEU A 87 30.26 8.10 -2.04
CA LEU A 87 29.76 7.20 -3.10
C LEU A 87 28.27 6.92 -2.94
N TRP A 88 27.81 6.63 -1.71
CA TRP A 88 26.39 6.43 -1.43
C TRP A 88 25.58 7.72 -1.64
N ALA A 89 26.05 8.86 -1.13
CA ALA A 89 25.39 10.15 -1.31
C ALA A 89 25.22 10.50 -2.81
N ALA A 90 26.27 10.33 -3.62
CA ALA A 90 26.22 10.56 -5.06
C ALA A 90 25.23 9.62 -5.76
N GLY A 91 25.21 8.33 -5.40
CA GLY A 91 24.29 7.36 -5.99
C GLY A 91 22.84 7.62 -5.63
N LEU A 92 22.58 7.98 -4.37
CA LEU A 92 21.26 8.41 -3.91
C LEU A 92 20.83 9.71 -4.58
N ALA A 93 21.74 10.67 -4.78
CA ALA A 93 21.45 11.93 -5.48
C ALA A 93 21.05 11.69 -6.94
N VAL A 94 21.77 10.82 -7.66
CA VAL A 94 21.41 10.45 -9.05
C VAL A 94 20.04 9.74 -9.09
N SER A 95 19.82 8.80 -8.18
CA SER A 95 18.53 8.09 -8.05
C SER A 95 17.39 9.07 -7.75
N ALA A 96 17.60 10.00 -6.82
CA ALA A 96 16.64 11.02 -6.43
C ALA A 96 16.37 11.99 -7.57
N ALA A 97 17.39 12.41 -8.32
CA ALA A 97 17.22 13.30 -9.48
C ALA A 97 16.35 12.66 -10.56
N VAL A 98 16.58 11.38 -10.89
CA VAL A 98 15.74 10.65 -11.87
C VAL A 98 14.32 10.45 -11.35
N CYS A 99 14.15 10.06 -10.09
CA CYS A 99 12.82 9.91 -9.49
C CYS A 99 12.07 11.25 -9.42
N TRP A 100 12.75 12.33 -9.01
CA TRP A 100 12.23 13.68 -8.94
C TRP A 100 11.77 14.19 -10.31
N LEU A 101 12.55 13.94 -11.36
CA LEU A 101 12.18 14.31 -12.73
C LEU A 101 10.78 13.79 -13.09
N PHE A 102 10.49 12.52 -12.79
CA PHE A 102 9.20 11.90 -13.13
C PHE A 102 8.09 12.13 -12.11
N LEU A 103 8.41 12.35 -10.84
CA LEU A 103 7.43 12.56 -9.77
C LEU A 103 7.12 14.02 -9.48
N TYR A 104 7.96 14.99 -9.81
CA TYR A 104 7.74 16.38 -9.37
C TYR A 104 7.76 17.40 -10.48
N THR A 105 8.03 16.98 -11.72
CA THR A 105 8.16 17.92 -12.83
C THR A 105 7.23 17.58 -13.99
N LYS A 106 6.83 18.62 -14.74
CA LYS A 106 6.03 18.47 -15.97
C LYS A 106 6.77 17.68 -17.07
N TRP A 107 8.09 17.48 -16.94
CA TRP A 107 8.86 16.60 -17.84
C TRP A 107 8.38 15.17 -17.81
N SER A 108 7.72 14.74 -16.73
CA SER A 108 7.09 13.42 -16.67
C SER A 108 6.08 13.18 -17.80
N GLY A 109 5.29 14.20 -18.15
CA GLY A 109 4.35 14.15 -19.27
C GLY A 109 5.04 14.31 -20.63
N VAL A 110 6.15 15.05 -20.70
CA VAL A 110 6.97 15.15 -21.93
C VAL A 110 7.68 13.83 -22.23
N LEU A 111 8.11 13.11 -21.19
CA LEU A 111 8.89 11.88 -21.25
C LEU A 111 8.05 10.72 -20.69
N ASN A 112 6.81 10.59 -21.18
CA ASN A 112 5.85 9.58 -20.71
C ASN A 112 6.09 8.18 -21.31
N GLY A 113 6.94 8.08 -22.34
CA GLY A 113 7.25 6.84 -23.03
C GLY A 113 7.85 5.76 -22.12
N PRO A 114 7.34 4.51 -22.15
CA PRO A 114 7.79 3.45 -21.26
C PRO A 114 9.25 3.03 -21.49
N TYR A 115 9.75 3.12 -22.73
CA TYR A 115 11.13 2.74 -23.06
C TYR A 115 12.11 3.80 -22.58
N PHE A 116 11.81 5.09 -22.78
CA PHE A 116 12.65 6.17 -22.25
C PHE A 116 12.70 6.14 -20.72
N ARG A 117 11.57 5.92 -20.04
CA ARG A 117 11.53 5.75 -18.58
C ARG A 117 12.37 4.55 -18.14
N THR A 118 12.25 3.42 -18.83
CA THR A 118 13.08 2.23 -18.57
C THR A 118 14.57 2.52 -18.73
N LEU A 119 14.97 3.28 -19.75
CA LEU A 119 16.36 3.71 -19.94
C LEU A 119 16.84 4.63 -18.81
N ALA A 120 16.03 5.61 -18.40
CA ALA A 120 16.38 6.57 -17.34
C ALA A 120 16.53 5.89 -15.97
N TYR A 121 15.56 5.06 -15.56
CA TYR A 121 15.67 4.28 -14.32
C TYR A 121 16.76 3.22 -14.40
N GLY A 122 16.95 2.58 -15.55
CA GLY A 122 18.04 1.64 -15.80
C GLY A 122 19.42 2.32 -15.67
N PHE A 123 19.56 3.55 -16.17
CA PHE A 123 20.76 4.35 -15.99
C PHE A 123 21.01 4.66 -14.51
N ALA A 124 20.00 5.13 -13.77
CA ALA A 124 20.12 5.38 -12.33
C ALA A 124 20.54 4.10 -11.57
N LEU A 125 19.94 2.95 -11.91
CA LEU A 125 20.29 1.66 -11.33
C LEU A 125 21.74 1.26 -11.61
N VAL A 126 22.22 1.43 -12.86
CA VAL A 126 23.61 1.12 -13.25
C VAL A 126 24.59 2.01 -12.49
N VAL A 127 24.33 3.33 -12.43
CA VAL A 127 25.18 4.27 -11.68
C VAL A 127 25.19 3.93 -10.19
N MET A 128 24.03 3.64 -9.62
CA MET A 128 23.91 3.24 -8.22
C MET A 128 24.64 1.92 -7.95
N ALA A 129 24.54 0.92 -8.83
CA ALA A 129 25.23 -0.36 -8.71
C ALA A 129 26.75 -0.22 -8.82
N TRP A 130 27.23 0.68 -9.68
CA TRP A 130 28.64 1.00 -9.80
C TRP A 130 29.16 1.66 -8.52
N LEU A 131 28.45 2.63 -7.94
CA LEU A 131 28.84 3.30 -6.70
C LEU A 131 28.75 2.38 -5.48
N ALA A 132 27.70 1.57 -5.39
CA ALA A 132 27.48 0.59 -4.32
C ALA A 132 28.50 -0.56 -4.33
N ALA A 133 29.24 -0.75 -5.44
CA ALA A 133 30.37 -1.67 -5.47
C ALA A 133 31.56 -1.19 -4.62
N GLY A 134 31.57 0.08 -4.20
CA GLY A 134 32.51 0.64 -3.24
C GLY A 134 33.96 0.55 -3.70
N LYS A 135 34.82 -0.01 -2.84
CA LYS A 135 36.26 -0.16 -3.09
C LYS A 135 36.64 -1.43 -3.83
N ALA A 136 35.67 -2.20 -4.33
CA ALA A 136 35.96 -3.41 -5.09
C ALA A 136 36.77 -3.08 -6.36
N PRO A 137 37.70 -3.95 -6.77
CA PRO A 137 38.50 -3.75 -7.98
C PRO A 137 37.69 -3.96 -9.27
N SER A 138 36.49 -4.55 -9.19
CA SER A 138 35.57 -4.74 -10.32
C SER A 138 34.59 -3.58 -10.47
N LEU A 139 34.17 -3.26 -11.70
CA LEU A 139 33.17 -2.21 -11.96
C LEU A 139 31.87 -2.44 -11.18
N PHE A 140 31.42 -3.69 -11.11
CA PHE A 140 30.23 -4.07 -10.36
C PHE A 140 30.53 -5.23 -9.42
N THR A 141 29.77 -5.30 -8.33
CA THR A 141 29.70 -6.50 -7.49
C THR A 141 28.26 -6.97 -7.42
N TRP A 142 28.07 -8.24 -7.11
CA TRP A 142 26.72 -8.79 -6.96
C TRP A 142 25.94 -8.10 -5.84
N LYS A 143 26.59 -7.90 -4.69
CA LYS A 143 26.00 -7.15 -3.56
C LYS A 143 25.66 -5.71 -3.98
N GLY A 144 26.52 -5.06 -4.76
CA GLY A 144 26.27 -3.73 -5.30
C GLY A 144 24.98 -3.64 -6.12
N TRP A 145 24.72 -4.62 -7.00
CA TRP A 145 23.47 -4.68 -7.76
C TRP A 145 22.22 -4.86 -6.88
N LEU A 146 22.28 -5.76 -5.89
CA LEU A 146 21.15 -5.98 -4.99
C LEU A 146 20.87 -4.74 -4.14
N SER A 147 21.91 -4.14 -3.56
CA SER A 147 21.77 -2.93 -2.75
C SER A 147 21.33 -1.73 -3.58
N ALA A 148 21.77 -1.61 -4.83
CA ALA A 148 21.33 -0.56 -5.74
C ALA A 148 19.85 -0.68 -6.10
N GLY A 149 19.37 -1.91 -6.35
CA GLY A 149 17.94 -2.17 -6.61
C GLY A 149 17.06 -1.74 -5.44
N VAL A 150 17.42 -2.15 -4.23
CA VAL A 150 16.69 -1.73 -3.01
C VAL A 150 16.79 -0.22 -2.81
N ALA A 151 17.99 0.37 -2.92
CA ALA A 151 18.18 1.81 -2.68
C ALA A 151 17.39 2.68 -3.67
N LEU A 152 17.43 2.36 -4.96
CA LEU A 152 16.64 3.06 -5.98
C LEU A 152 15.14 2.94 -5.70
N GLY A 153 14.66 1.73 -5.37
CA GLY A 153 13.26 1.51 -5.00
C GLY A 153 12.83 2.32 -3.77
N ILE A 154 13.68 2.38 -2.74
CA ILE A 154 13.41 3.18 -1.53
C ILE A 154 13.35 4.67 -1.85
N VAL A 155 14.29 5.18 -2.65
CA VAL A 155 14.28 6.59 -3.07
C VAL A 155 12.99 6.91 -3.83
N PHE A 156 12.60 6.06 -4.77
CA PHE A 156 11.35 6.22 -5.51
C PHE A 156 10.14 6.20 -4.58
N ALA A 157 10.02 5.19 -3.72
CA ALA A 157 8.88 5.02 -2.83
C ALA A 157 8.78 6.15 -1.77
N ALA A 158 9.91 6.65 -1.27
CA ALA A 158 9.93 7.78 -0.34
C ALA A 158 9.50 9.09 -1.01
N LEU A 159 9.97 9.36 -2.23
CA LEU A 159 9.55 10.52 -3.01
C LEU A 159 8.09 10.42 -3.44
N LEU A 160 7.60 9.23 -3.79
CA LEU A 160 6.19 9.01 -4.09
C LEU A 160 5.32 9.33 -2.87
N ALA A 161 5.65 8.80 -1.70
CA ALA A 161 4.92 9.08 -0.46
C ALA A 161 4.97 10.57 -0.08
N ALA A 162 6.10 11.25 -0.33
CA ALA A 162 6.26 12.66 -0.05
C ALA A 162 5.38 13.58 -0.92
N GLN A 163 4.85 13.11 -2.07
CA GLN A 163 3.87 13.88 -2.84
C GLN A 163 2.56 14.11 -2.07
N GLU A 164 2.17 13.16 -1.20
CA GLU A 164 0.96 13.25 -0.39
C GLU A 164 1.15 14.08 0.88
N VAL A 165 2.38 14.45 1.23
CA VAL A 165 2.69 15.26 2.42
C VAL A 165 2.58 16.74 2.09
N VAL A 166 1.34 17.22 1.94
CA VAL A 166 1.02 18.61 1.59
C VAL A 166 -0.05 19.21 2.51
N SER A 167 -0.03 20.52 2.70
CA SER A 167 -1.02 21.28 3.50
C SER A 167 -2.32 21.62 2.75
N TYR A 168 -2.55 21.00 1.60
CA TYR A 168 -3.72 21.26 0.75
C TYR A 168 -5.03 20.96 1.52
N PRO A 169 -6.01 21.89 1.56
CA PRO A 169 -7.15 21.79 2.49
C PRO A 169 -8.18 20.71 2.10
N PHE A 170 -8.30 20.40 0.81
CA PHE A 170 -9.23 19.39 0.32
C PHE A 170 -8.60 18.00 0.25
N ARG A 171 -9.45 16.98 0.06
CA ARG A 171 -9.04 15.58 -0.08
C ARG A 171 -8.07 15.37 -1.26
N LEU A 172 -7.06 14.52 -1.09
CA LEU A 172 -6.12 14.12 -2.17
C LEU A 172 -6.58 12.89 -2.95
N SER A 173 -7.45 12.08 -2.35
CA SER A 173 -7.97 10.85 -2.96
C SER A 173 -9.38 10.56 -2.46
N TRP A 174 -10.03 9.58 -3.09
CA TRP A 174 -11.37 9.14 -2.69
C TRP A 174 -11.42 8.83 -1.18
N SER A 175 -12.34 9.48 -0.48
CA SER A 175 -12.58 9.38 0.98
C SER A 175 -11.42 9.76 1.90
N GLU A 176 -10.33 10.36 1.42
CA GLU A 176 -9.20 10.75 2.29
C GLU A 176 -9.66 11.70 3.41
N GLY A 177 -10.50 12.67 3.06
CA GLY A 177 -11.12 13.60 4.01
C GLY A 177 -11.88 12.90 5.14
N ASN A 178 -12.77 11.97 4.79
CA ASN A 178 -13.52 11.15 5.75
C ASN A 178 -12.60 10.23 6.57
N ARG A 179 -11.48 9.76 6.02
CA ARG A 179 -10.47 8.99 6.78
C ARG A 179 -9.78 9.85 7.84
N LEU A 180 -9.37 11.07 7.49
CA LEU A 180 -8.77 12.00 8.45
C LEU A 180 -9.73 12.34 9.60
N TRP A 181 -11.01 12.55 9.28
CA TRP A 181 -12.07 12.72 10.28
C TRP A 181 -12.19 11.49 11.19
N ASP A 182 -12.32 10.30 10.62
CA ASP A 182 -12.42 9.06 11.39
C ASP A 182 -11.21 8.82 12.33
N TYR A 183 -10.00 9.19 11.88
CA TYR A 183 -8.79 9.07 12.69
C TYR A 183 -8.79 10.01 13.90
N SER A 184 -9.39 11.20 13.78
CA SER A 184 -9.41 12.16 14.88
C SER A 184 -10.33 11.70 16.01
N LEU A 185 -11.41 10.97 15.74
CA LEU A 185 -12.50 10.73 16.71
C LEU A 185 -12.05 10.08 18.02
N MET A 186 -11.00 9.27 18.00
CA MET A 186 -10.52 8.59 19.21
C MET A 186 -9.81 9.52 20.21
N TYR A 187 -9.05 10.52 19.73
CA TYR A 187 -8.23 11.39 20.58
C TYR A 187 -8.59 12.88 20.47
N GLY A 188 -9.27 13.28 19.41
CA GLY A 188 -9.69 14.64 19.08
C GLY A 188 -11.19 14.78 18.96
N ARG A 189 -11.98 13.99 19.71
CA ARG A 189 -13.45 14.11 19.72
C ARG A 189 -13.90 15.56 19.97
N ASP A 190 -13.25 16.24 20.90
CA ASP A 190 -13.69 17.56 21.39
C ASP A 190 -13.50 18.68 20.36
N ILE A 191 -12.90 18.37 19.19
CA ILE A 191 -12.87 19.25 18.02
C ILE A 191 -14.30 19.49 17.48
N TYR A 192 -15.19 18.50 17.61
CA TYR A 192 -16.51 18.55 17.00
C TYR A 192 -17.56 19.13 17.94
N ASN A 193 -18.37 20.04 17.40
CA ASN A 193 -19.58 20.52 18.07
C ASN A 193 -20.65 19.41 18.08
N TYR A 194 -20.59 18.55 19.10
CA TYR A 194 -21.51 17.42 19.30
C TYR A 194 -21.72 17.16 20.80
N PRO A 195 -22.94 16.79 21.25
CA PRO A 195 -23.23 16.65 22.68
C PRO A 195 -22.25 15.75 23.42
N ALA A 196 -21.67 16.25 24.52
CA ALA A 196 -20.55 15.62 25.23
C ALA A 196 -20.85 14.17 25.69
N HIS A 197 -22.11 13.86 26.00
CA HIS A 197 -22.57 12.56 26.48
C HIS A 197 -22.85 11.54 25.36
N LEU A 198 -22.96 11.99 24.10
CA LEU A 198 -23.21 11.12 22.96
C LEU A 198 -21.89 10.69 22.30
N ARG A 199 -21.87 9.45 21.81
CA ARG A 199 -20.72 8.92 21.07
C ARG A 199 -20.86 9.27 19.59
N ILE A 200 -19.82 9.85 19.00
CA ILE A 200 -19.73 10.01 17.55
C ILE A 200 -19.38 8.64 16.94
N PRO A 201 -20.22 8.08 16.05
CA PRO A 201 -19.89 6.86 15.32
C PRO A 201 -18.74 7.14 14.34
N ALA A 202 -17.79 6.22 14.28
CA ALA A 202 -16.69 6.22 13.31
C ALA A 202 -16.86 5.01 12.40
N TYR A 203 -16.60 5.15 11.11
CA TYR A 203 -16.73 4.04 10.17
C TYR A 203 -15.58 3.02 10.33
N ILE A 204 -14.35 3.51 10.53
CA ILE A 204 -13.19 2.62 10.66
C ILE A 204 -13.08 1.96 12.05
N ASP A 205 -12.41 0.80 12.07
CA ASP A 205 -12.11 0.03 13.28
C ASP A 205 -11.23 0.80 14.29
N ARG A 206 -11.45 0.53 15.58
CA ARG A 206 -10.68 1.16 16.68
C ARG A 206 -9.17 0.96 16.57
N GLY A 207 -8.72 -0.20 16.11
CA GLY A 207 -7.29 -0.45 15.95
C GLY A 207 -6.63 0.39 14.84
N ARG A 208 -7.41 0.92 13.89
CA ARG A 208 -6.90 1.91 12.91
C ARG A 208 -6.92 3.31 13.51
N GLN A 209 -8.01 3.68 14.19
CA GLN A 209 -8.10 4.95 14.91
C GLN A 209 -6.97 5.11 15.93
N SER A 210 -6.63 4.06 16.68
CA SER A 210 -5.57 4.13 17.70
C SER A 210 -4.19 4.44 17.15
N LEU A 211 -3.93 4.10 15.88
CA LEU A 211 -2.63 4.31 15.22
C LEU A 211 -2.61 5.60 14.40
N TRP A 212 -3.56 5.79 13.49
CA TRP A 212 -3.61 7.00 12.66
C TRP A 212 -4.07 8.23 13.43
N GLY A 213 -4.80 8.05 14.52
CA GLY A 213 -5.29 9.13 15.37
C GLY A 213 -4.24 9.73 16.30
N LEU A 214 -3.06 9.09 16.48
CA LEU A 214 -2.02 9.56 17.41
C LEU A 214 -1.65 11.05 17.27
N PRO A 215 -1.59 11.67 16.07
CA PRO A 215 -1.30 13.09 15.96
C PRO A 215 -2.33 14.00 16.63
N PHE A 216 -3.58 13.55 16.79
CA PHE A 216 -4.65 14.32 17.44
C PHE A 216 -4.58 14.33 18.98
N ILE A 217 -3.61 13.64 19.57
CA ILE A 217 -3.23 13.86 20.98
C ILE A 217 -2.60 15.25 21.14
N LEU A 218 -1.93 15.75 20.09
CA LEU A 218 -1.38 17.09 20.07
C LEU A 218 -2.50 18.10 19.79
N PRO A 219 -2.58 19.20 20.55
CA PRO A 219 -3.51 20.26 20.24
C PRO A 219 -3.15 20.87 18.87
N SER A 220 -4.16 21.14 18.04
CA SER A 220 -4.04 21.89 16.78
C SER A 220 -3.06 21.29 15.76
N VAL A 221 -3.04 19.96 15.60
CA VAL A 221 -2.25 19.31 14.54
C VAL A 221 -2.69 19.77 13.14
N SER A 222 -1.74 20.02 12.24
CA SER A 222 -2.02 20.46 10.86
C SER A 222 -2.30 19.29 9.92
N ILE A 223 -3.00 19.56 8.80
CA ILE A 223 -3.21 18.58 7.71
C ILE A 223 -1.88 18.00 7.23
N LEU A 224 -0.86 18.84 7.07
CA LEU A 224 0.49 18.43 6.69
C LEU A 224 1.06 17.42 7.70
N GLY A 225 0.89 17.69 9.00
CA GLY A 225 1.36 16.80 10.08
C GLY A 225 0.68 15.43 10.05
N VAL A 226 -0.64 15.38 9.84
CA VAL A 226 -1.37 14.10 9.76
C VAL A 226 -1.02 13.33 8.49
N ARG A 227 -0.82 14.00 7.35
CA ARG A 227 -0.36 13.36 6.11
C ARG A 227 1.08 12.85 6.21
N LEU A 228 1.97 13.61 6.84
CA LEU A 228 3.32 13.13 7.19
C LEU A 228 3.24 11.87 8.06
N TRP A 229 2.40 11.89 9.09
CA TRP A 229 2.18 10.72 9.95
C TRP A 229 1.66 9.53 9.14
N SER A 230 0.71 9.73 8.22
CA SER A 230 0.21 8.68 7.34
C SER A 230 1.33 8.06 6.49
N ALA A 231 2.19 8.89 5.88
CA ALA A 231 3.35 8.41 5.11
C ALA A 231 4.33 7.60 5.98
N LEU A 232 4.57 8.01 7.23
CA LEU A 232 5.41 7.27 8.18
C LEU A 232 4.77 5.94 8.60
N VAL A 233 3.45 5.93 8.87
CA VAL A 233 2.70 4.73 9.22
C VAL A 233 2.74 3.71 8.07
N TYR A 234 2.69 4.16 6.82
CA TYR A 234 2.80 3.27 5.64
C TYR A 234 4.24 2.90 5.24
N SER A 235 5.27 3.29 6.00
CA SER A 235 6.67 2.99 5.65
C SER A 235 7.47 2.39 6.80
N VAL A 236 7.55 3.08 7.94
CA VAL A 236 8.41 2.70 9.07
C VAL A 236 8.07 1.32 9.65
N PRO A 237 6.79 0.96 9.91
CA PRO A 237 6.45 -0.36 10.44
C PRO A 237 6.92 -1.53 9.58
N TYR A 238 6.93 -1.37 8.25
CA TYR A 238 7.34 -2.42 7.33
C TYR A 238 8.84 -2.65 7.39
N ILE A 239 9.62 -1.56 7.46
CA ILE A 239 11.08 -1.62 7.64
C ILE A 239 11.40 -2.30 8.97
N LEU A 240 10.69 -1.93 10.04
CA LEU A 240 10.84 -2.53 11.36
C LEU A 240 10.47 -4.02 11.35
N LEU A 241 9.40 -4.42 10.68
CA LEU A 241 9.04 -5.83 10.55
C LEU A 241 10.17 -6.64 9.91
N GLY A 242 10.74 -6.16 8.81
CA GLY A 242 11.89 -6.79 8.18
C GLY A 242 13.10 -6.83 9.11
N TRP A 243 13.36 -5.74 9.85
CA TRP A 243 14.41 -5.71 10.86
C TRP A 243 14.20 -6.79 11.93
N PHE A 244 13.04 -6.87 12.58
CA PHE A 244 12.78 -7.88 13.61
C PHE A 244 12.84 -9.31 13.05
N ALA A 245 12.19 -9.58 11.92
CA ALA A 245 12.12 -10.91 11.32
C ALA A 245 13.50 -11.42 10.87
N PHE A 246 14.27 -10.62 10.12
CA PHE A 246 15.58 -11.04 9.64
C PHE A 246 16.68 -10.96 10.71
N HIS A 247 16.54 -10.10 11.72
CA HIS A 247 17.42 -10.13 12.90
C HIS A 247 17.24 -11.43 13.68
N ALA A 248 16.00 -11.86 13.91
CA ALA A 248 15.70 -13.17 14.47
C ALA A 248 16.20 -14.30 13.56
N GLY A 249 16.16 -14.10 12.24
CA GLY A 249 16.82 -14.93 11.23
C GLY A 249 18.36 -14.83 11.19
N ARG A 250 19.01 -14.13 12.13
CA ARG A 250 20.47 -13.96 12.27
C ARG A 250 21.16 -13.08 11.22
N ALA A 251 20.43 -12.26 10.47
CA ALA A 251 21.03 -11.17 9.68
C ALA A 251 21.61 -10.07 10.59
N ARG A 252 22.69 -9.40 10.14
CA ARG A 252 23.41 -8.37 10.90
C ARG A 252 23.88 -7.22 9.99
N GLY A 253 24.22 -6.09 10.61
CA GLY A 253 24.85 -4.93 9.94
C GLY A 253 24.04 -4.39 8.76
N TRP A 254 24.73 -3.98 7.69
CA TRP A 254 24.10 -3.44 6.48
C TRP A 254 23.11 -4.41 5.82
N THR A 255 23.37 -5.71 5.86
CA THR A 255 22.44 -6.70 5.29
C THR A 255 21.08 -6.66 6.00
N LEU A 256 21.07 -6.49 7.32
CA LEU A 256 19.83 -6.34 8.07
C LEU A 256 19.05 -5.07 7.67
N LEU A 257 19.75 -3.94 7.52
CA LEU A 257 19.14 -2.70 7.04
C LEU A 257 18.49 -2.90 5.65
N PHE A 258 19.23 -3.46 4.70
CA PHE A 258 18.72 -3.68 3.34
C PHE A 258 17.56 -4.69 3.28
N LEU A 259 17.53 -5.69 4.16
CA LEU A 259 16.39 -6.61 4.27
C LEU A 259 15.17 -5.92 4.89
N GLY A 260 15.35 -5.01 5.85
CA GLY A 260 14.28 -4.14 6.35
C GLY A 260 13.70 -3.27 5.23
N LEU A 261 14.56 -2.56 4.50
CA LEU A 261 14.16 -1.75 3.36
C LEU A 261 13.48 -2.57 2.25
N TRP A 262 14.03 -3.74 1.91
CA TRP A 262 13.39 -4.64 0.95
C TRP A 262 12.03 -5.13 1.44
N THR A 263 11.85 -5.35 2.75
CA THR A 263 10.55 -5.74 3.31
C THR A 263 9.49 -4.68 3.07
N TYR A 264 9.83 -3.39 3.22
CA TYR A 264 8.94 -2.31 2.84
C TYR A 264 8.56 -2.39 1.37
N LEU A 265 9.52 -2.49 0.45
CA LEU A 265 9.24 -2.58 -0.98
C LEU A 265 8.40 -3.81 -1.33
N PHE A 266 8.71 -4.97 -0.75
CA PHE A 266 8.01 -6.22 -1.02
C PHE A 266 6.55 -6.18 -0.55
N LEU A 267 6.33 -5.71 0.68
CA LEU A 267 5.00 -5.65 1.26
C LEU A 267 4.17 -4.53 0.65
N ASN A 268 4.75 -3.38 0.27
CA ASN A 268 4.03 -2.26 -0.33
C ASN A 268 3.43 -2.57 -1.73
N GLN A 269 3.76 -3.73 -2.31
CA GLN A 269 3.08 -4.26 -3.51
C GLN A 269 1.61 -4.60 -3.25
N GLY A 270 1.27 -4.97 -2.01
CA GLY A 270 -0.10 -4.93 -1.51
C GLY A 270 -0.22 -3.72 -0.58
N PRO A 271 -1.24 -2.86 -0.70
CA PRO A 271 -1.46 -1.82 0.31
C PRO A 271 -1.98 -2.46 1.60
N ILE A 272 -1.09 -3.17 2.30
CA ILE A 272 -1.33 -3.83 3.58
C ILE A 272 -1.53 -2.74 4.63
N TYR A 273 -2.48 -2.90 5.54
CA TYR A 273 -2.64 -1.92 6.61
C TYR A 273 -1.62 -2.13 7.73
N SER A 274 -0.98 -1.05 8.16
CA SER A 274 0.07 -1.05 9.19
C SER A 274 -0.30 -1.70 10.52
N PRO A 275 -1.55 -1.69 11.02
CA PRO A 275 -1.89 -2.43 12.23
C PRO A 275 -1.60 -3.93 12.14
N LEU A 276 -1.83 -4.56 10.98
CA LEU A 276 -1.46 -5.95 10.77
C LEU A 276 0.07 -6.13 10.77
N VAL A 277 0.79 -5.18 10.16
CA VAL A 277 2.26 -5.16 10.17
C VAL A 277 2.79 -5.03 11.60
N LEU A 278 2.19 -4.19 12.44
CA LEU A 278 2.54 -4.07 13.86
C LEU A 278 2.27 -5.37 14.63
N ALA A 279 1.16 -6.05 14.37
CA ALA A 279 0.90 -7.38 14.93
C ALA A 279 1.97 -8.39 14.48
N ALA A 280 2.39 -8.35 13.22
CA ALA A 280 3.49 -9.17 12.72
C ALA A 280 4.84 -8.81 13.39
N ILE A 281 5.11 -7.53 13.70
CA ILE A 281 6.31 -7.13 14.46
C ILE A 281 6.32 -7.79 15.83
N LEU A 282 5.17 -7.83 16.53
CA LEU A 282 5.05 -8.50 17.83
C LEU A 282 5.35 -10.01 17.72
N VAL A 283 4.85 -10.67 16.66
CA VAL A 283 5.18 -12.08 16.37
C VAL A 283 6.68 -12.26 16.08
N ALA A 284 7.28 -11.38 15.29
CA ALA A 284 8.71 -11.40 14.99
C ALA A 284 9.57 -11.17 16.25
N ALA A 285 9.15 -10.27 17.14
CA ALA A 285 9.79 -10.04 18.44
C ALA A 285 9.65 -11.24 19.39
N ALA A 286 8.50 -11.94 19.35
CA ALA A 286 8.24 -13.15 20.14
C ALA A 286 9.11 -14.34 19.73
N TRP A 287 9.60 -14.37 18.48
CA TRP A 287 10.32 -15.49 17.88
C TRP A 287 11.40 -16.08 18.81
N ARG A 288 12.38 -15.26 19.22
CA ARG A 288 13.48 -15.69 20.11
C ARG A 288 13.29 -15.30 21.58
N ALA A 289 12.14 -14.76 21.95
CA ALA A 289 11.84 -14.37 23.32
C ALA A 289 11.63 -15.60 24.24
N PRO A 290 11.87 -15.46 25.56
CA PRO A 290 11.44 -16.45 26.55
C PRO A 290 9.96 -16.77 26.41
N LEU A 291 9.54 -18.01 26.73
CA LEU A 291 8.18 -18.48 26.45
C LEU A 291 7.09 -17.55 27.01
N ALA A 292 7.23 -17.09 28.26
CA ALA A 292 6.24 -16.18 28.87
C ALA A 292 6.09 -14.85 28.10
N ALA A 293 7.21 -14.22 27.74
CA ALA A 293 7.19 -13.00 26.93
C ALA A 293 6.61 -13.26 25.53
N ALA A 294 6.96 -14.39 24.91
CA ALA A 294 6.44 -14.77 23.60
C ALA A 294 4.91 -14.99 23.64
N VAL A 295 4.38 -15.64 24.68
CA VAL A 295 2.93 -15.81 24.88
C VAL A 295 2.23 -14.45 24.99
N LEU A 296 2.77 -13.53 25.80
CA LEU A 296 2.20 -12.19 25.94
C LEU A 296 2.21 -11.42 24.61
N LEU A 297 3.34 -11.40 23.91
CA LEU A 297 3.49 -10.68 22.65
C LEU A 297 2.56 -11.23 21.57
N VAL A 298 2.45 -12.55 21.44
CA VAL A 298 1.57 -13.18 20.44
C VAL A 298 0.09 -13.00 20.81
N GLY A 299 -0.26 -13.03 22.09
CA GLY A 299 -1.62 -12.70 22.55
C GLY A 299 -2.00 -11.25 22.25
N LEU A 300 -1.11 -10.30 22.51
CA LEU A 300 -1.30 -8.89 22.16
C LEU A 300 -1.41 -8.69 20.63
N ALA A 301 -0.60 -9.42 19.86
CA ALA A 301 -0.69 -9.40 18.40
C ALA A 301 -2.05 -9.88 17.89
N GLY A 302 -2.55 -11.00 18.43
CA GLY A 302 -3.89 -11.53 18.12
C GLY A 302 -4.98 -10.52 18.43
N TYR A 303 -4.95 -9.95 19.65
CA TYR A 303 -5.92 -8.93 20.07
C TYR A 303 -5.90 -7.71 19.16
N TYR A 304 -4.71 -7.16 18.90
CA TYR A 304 -4.57 -5.98 18.06
C TYR A 304 -5.04 -6.23 16.63
N ALA A 305 -4.69 -7.37 16.04
CA ALA A 305 -5.16 -7.76 14.71
C ALA A 305 -6.71 -7.78 14.65
N ARG A 306 -7.37 -8.42 15.62
CA ARG A 306 -8.84 -8.51 15.68
C ARG A 306 -9.54 -7.16 15.79
N VAL A 307 -9.03 -6.27 16.65
CA VAL A 307 -9.64 -4.94 16.86
C VAL A 307 -9.32 -3.96 15.72
N SER A 308 -8.37 -4.29 14.84
CA SER A 308 -8.05 -3.51 13.64
C SER A 308 -8.76 -4.00 12.38
N ARG A 309 -9.02 -5.32 12.26
CA ARG A 309 -9.87 -5.93 11.22
C ARG A 309 -10.17 -7.39 11.62
N TYR A 310 -11.45 -7.77 11.63
CA TYR A 310 -11.83 -9.12 12.08
C TYR A 310 -11.24 -10.26 11.23
N THR A 311 -11.03 -10.05 9.94
CA THR A 311 -10.47 -11.07 9.03
C THR A 311 -9.04 -11.48 9.37
N TRP A 312 -8.33 -10.71 10.20
CA TRP A 312 -6.95 -10.99 10.60
C TRP A 312 -6.82 -11.80 11.88
N LEU A 313 -7.93 -12.17 12.53
CA LEU A 313 -7.91 -12.66 13.91
C LEU A 313 -7.00 -13.90 14.13
N PHE A 314 -6.86 -14.77 13.13
CA PHE A 314 -6.03 -15.97 13.20
C PHE A 314 -4.59 -15.77 12.70
N ALA A 315 -4.29 -14.65 12.03
CA ALA A 315 -3.00 -14.46 11.36
C ALA A 315 -1.80 -14.52 12.33
N PRO A 316 -1.82 -13.80 13.48
CA PRO A 316 -0.70 -13.86 14.43
C PRO A 316 -0.47 -15.25 15.03
N ALA A 317 -1.54 -16.00 15.31
CA ALA A 317 -1.46 -17.37 15.83
C ALA A 317 -0.76 -18.31 14.84
N MET A 318 -1.18 -18.26 13.57
CA MET A 318 -0.65 -19.11 12.51
C MET A 318 0.80 -18.77 12.17
N TRP A 319 1.16 -17.48 12.12
CA TRP A 319 2.56 -17.07 11.95
C TRP A 319 3.43 -17.50 13.12
N ALA A 320 2.99 -17.29 14.36
CA ALA A 320 3.75 -17.67 15.54
C ALA A 320 3.98 -19.19 15.63
N ALA A 321 2.93 -19.98 15.35
CA ALA A 321 3.03 -21.44 15.28
C ALA A 321 4.01 -21.88 14.18
N MET A 322 3.87 -21.33 12.96
CA MET A 322 4.78 -21.63 11.84
C MET A 322 6.25 -21.32 12.20
N VAL A 323 6.52 -20.12 12.73
CA VAL A 323 7.87 -19.69 13.12
C VAL A 323 8.45 -20.56 14.23
N ALA A 324 7.68 -20.81 15.29
CA ALA A 324 8.11 -21.65 16.41
C ALA A 324 8.38 -23.10 16.00
N PHE A 325 7.65 -23.60 15.00
CA PHE A 325 7.75 -24.98 14.55
C PHE A 325 8.89 -25.23 13.55
N ILE A 326 9.39 -24.19 12.89
CA ILE A 326 10.44 -24.31 11.86
C ILE A 326 11.79 -23.82 12.38
N SER A 327 11.81 -22.80 13.23
CA SER A 327 13.05 -22.16 13.64
C SER A 327 13.99 -23.07 14.42
N THR A 328 15.28 -22.75 14.35
CA THR A 328 16.37 -23.51 14.97
C THR A 328 17.07 -22.72 16.09
N GLY A 329 17.65 -23.44 17.05
CA GLY A 329 18.43 -22.83 18.12
C GLY A 329 17.64 -21.81 18.95
N ILE A 330 16.35 -22.09 19.21
CA ILE A 330 15.59 -21.38 20.23
C ILE A 330 16.11 -21.86 21.60
N PRO A 331 16.52 -20.96 22.51
CA PRO A 331 17.01 -21.35 23.83
C PRO A 331 16.01 -22.26 24.57
N GLY A 332 16.49 -23.38 25.10
CA GLY A 332 15.67 -24.35 25.85
C GLY A 332 14.80 -25.29 24.99
N VAL A 333 14.70 -25.09 23.67
CA VAL A 333 13.92 -25.94 22.74
C VAL A 333 14.87 -26.84 21.95
N THR A 334 15.22 -27.98 22.53
CA THR A 334 16.17 -28.94 21.95
C THR A 334 15.52 -30.18 21.34
N THR A 335 14.28 -30.50 21.74
CA THR A 335 13.57 -31.72 21.30
C THR A 335 12.36 -31.40 20.43
N ALA A 336 11.92 -32.38 19.63
CA ALA A 336 10.72 -32.26 18.81
C ALA A 336 9.47 -31.97 19.66
N LEU A 337 9.30 -32.67 20.79
CA LEU A 337 8.17 -32.43 21.71
C LEU A 337 8.15 -30.98 22.22
N ARG A 338 9.29 -30.44 22.66
CA ARG A 338 9.36 -29.04 23.12
C ARG A 338 9.01 -28.06 22.02
N ARG A 339 9.33 -28.40 20.76
CA ARG A 339 8.97 -27.60 19.59
C ARG A 339 7.47 -27.60 19.33
N TRP A 340 6.84 -28.77 19.37
CA TRP A 340 5.38 -28.93 19.30
C TRP A 340 4.66 -28.16 20.42
N VAL A 341 5.12 -28.31 21.66
CA VAL A 341 4.55 -27.60 22.81
C VAL A 341 4.68 -26.10 22.62
N ARG A 342 5.86 -25.59 22.23
CA ARG A 342 6.03 -24.14 21.99
C ARG A 342 5.12 -23.64 20.87
N ALA A 343 5.07 -24.33 19.73
CA ALA A 343 4.21 -23.94 18.62
C ALA A 343 2.72 -23.94 19.01
N GLY A 344 2.27 -24.99 19.72
CA GLY A 344 0.91 -25.09 20.23
C GLY A 344 0.55 -24.00 21.24
N VAL A 345 1.44 -23.75 22.21
CA VAL A 345 1.24 -22.69 23.22
C VAL A 345 1.17 -21.30 22.58
N LEU A 346 2.06 -20.99 21.62
CA LEU A 346 2.04 -19.69 20.95
C LEU A 346 0.84 -19.56 20.00
N GLY A 347 0.46 -20.63 19.29
CA GLY A 347 -0.77 -20.66 18.49
C GLY A 347 -2.00 -20.40 19.36
N ALA A 348 -2.11 -21.10 20.49
CA ALA A 348 -3.19 -20.92 21.45
C ALA A 348 -3.22 -19.51 22.05
N ALA A 349 -2.05 -18.92 22.36
CA ALA A 349 -1.95 -17.55 22.84
C ALA A 349 -2.50 -16.55 21.80
N GLY A 350 -2.16 -16.72 20.52
CA GLY A 350 -2.66 -15.87 19.44
C GLY A 350 -4.18 -15.99 19.26
N VAL A 351 -4.73 -17.21 19.30
CA VAL A 351 -6.18 -17.44 19.24
C VAL A 351 -6.87 -16.86 20.47
N PHE A 352 -6.31 -17.05 21.67
CA PHE A 352 -6.84 -16.45 22.89
C PHE A 352 -6.90 -14.93 22.77
N GLY A 353 -5.81 -14.29 22.32
CA GLY A 353 -5.77 -12.85 22.12
C GLY A 353 -6.76 -12.35 21.06
N GLY A 354 -6.85 -13.03 19.92
CA GLY A 354 -7.66 -12.59 18.78
C GLY A 354 -9.14 -12.96 18.86
N TYR A 355 -9.51 -14.00 19.61
CA TYR A 355 -10.89 -14.48 19.70
C TYR A 355 -11.43 -14.38 21.13
N LEU A 356 -10.78 -14.99 22.11
CA LEU A 356 -11.35 -15.14 23.46
C LEU A 356 -11.28 -13.87 24.32
N LEU A 357 -10.18 -13.11 24.23
CA LEU A 357 -9.95 -11.93 25.06
C LEU A 357 -10.94 -10.79 24.76
N PRO A 358 -11.25 -10.43 23.50
CA PRO A 358 -12.27 -9.43 23.20
C PRO A 358 -13.65 -9.79 23.77
N GLU A 359 -14.06 -11.05 23.65
CA GLU A 359 -15.34 -11.55 24.17
C GLU A 359 -15.39 -11.49 25.69
N LEU A 360 -14.31 -11.91 26.37
CA LEU A 360 -14.18 -11.80 27.81
C LEU A 360 -14.28 -10.33 28.26
N LEU A 361 -13.61 -9.40 27.57
CA LEU A 361 -13.68 -7.98 27.90
C LEU A 361 -15.09 -7.39 27.67
N ALA A 362 -15.80 -7.85 26.64
CA ALA A 362 -17.18 -7.44 26.39
C ALA A 362 -18.10 -7.91 27.53
N TRP A 363 -17.98 -9.18 27.93
CA TRP A 363 -18.74 -9.77 29.04
C TRP A 363 -18.43 -9.11 30.40
N VAL A 364 -17.16 -8.83 30.70
CA VAL A 364 -16.80 -8.11 31.94
C VAL A 364 -17.41 -6.70 31.95
N ARG A 365 -17.41 -6.01 30.80
CA ARG A 365 -18.02 -4.68 30.68
C ARG A 365 -19.54 -4.73 30.86
N SER A 366 -20.23 -5.74 30.35
CA SER A 366 -21.68 -5.88 30.55
C SER A 366 -22.02 -6.09 32.02
N LEU A 367 -21.23 -6.89 32.75
CA LEU A 367 -21.37 -7.05 34.19
C LEU A 367 -21.17 -5.74 34.96
N SER A 368 -20.15 -4.95 34.59
CA SER A 368 -19.85 -3.68 35.27
C SER A 368 -20.91 -2.58 35.06
N ARG A 369 -21.74 -2.70 34.01
CA ARG A 369 -22.74 -1.68 33.66
C ARG A 369 -24.16 -2.03 34.12
N GLY A 370 -24.36 -3.20 34.74
CA GLY A 370 -25.69 -3.63 35.22
C GLY A 370 -26.74 -3.82 34.12
N VAL A 371 -26.32 -3.85 32.85
CA VAL A 371 -27.21 -4.05 31.70
C VAL A 371 -27.06 -5.50 31.24
N SER A 372 -28.12 -6.29 31.42
CA SER A 372 -28.29 -7.55 30.71
C SER A 372 -28.54 -7.23 29.23
N THR A 373 -27.49 -7.23 28.42
CA THR A 373 -27.65 -7.19 26.96
C THR A 373 -28.20 -8.55 26.52
N GLY A 374 -29.52 -8.67 26.44
CA GLY A 374 -30.13 -9.61 25.53
C GLY A 374 -29.67 -9.29 24.11
N GLY A 375 -28.90 -10.19 23.50
CA GLY A 375 -28.91 -10.43 22.06
C GLY A 375 -28.33 -9.39 21.08
N GLY A 376 -27.56 -8.37 21.48
CA GLY A 376 -27.10 -7.33 20.54
C GLY A 376 -25.60 -7.00 20.65
N GLY A 377 -24.76 -7.62 19.82
CA GLY A 377 -23.39 -7.18 19.56
C GLY A 377 -22.31 -7.97 20.30
N GLY A 378 -21.85 -9.07 19.70
CA GLY A 378 -20.69 -9.81 20.21
C GLY A 378 -20.51 -11.20 19.61
N VAL A 379 -21.54 -11.81 19.02
CA VAL A 379 -21.34 -13.11 18.40
C VAL A 379 -20.65 -12.90 17.05
N VAL A 380 -19.35 -13.15 16.98
CA VAL A 380 -18.82 -13.84 15.80
C VAL A 380 -19.38 -15.26 15.87
N SER A 381 -20.69 -15.38 15.61
CA SER A 381 -21.30 -16.67 15.28
C SER A 381 -20.82 -17.00 13.87
N ILE A 382 -20.81 -18.29 13.55
CA ILE A 382 -20.60 -18.71 12.16
C ILE A 382 -21.59 -17.95 11.24
N GLU A 383 -22.79 -17.66 11.74
CA GLU A 383 -23.82 -16.80 11.11
C GLU A 383 -23.42 -15.33 10.90
N GLY A 384 -22.68 -14.70 11.81
CA GLY A 384 -22.18 -13.32 11.63
C GLY A 384 -21.02 -13.22 10.63
N ILE A 385 -20.22 -14.29 10.52
CA ILE A 385 -19.19 -14.41 9.48
C ILE A 385 -19.85 -14.67 8.12
N THR A 386 -20.85 -15.56 8.05
CA THR A 386 -21.58 -15.83 6.80
C THR A 386 -22.40 -14.63 6.36
N SER A 387 -23.10 -13.92 7.25
CA SER A 387 -23.86 -12.71 6.88
C SER A 387 -22.97 -11.58 6.34
N THR A 388 -21.75 -11.44 6.88
CA THR A 388 -20.76 -10.49 6.34
C THR A 388 -20.13 -11.00 5.03
N LEU A 389 -20.05 -12.32 4.83
CA LEU A 389 -19.61 -12.96 3.57
C LEU A 389 -20.65 -12.85 2.46
N GLU A 390 -21.94 -12.88 2.80
CA GLU A 390 -23.10 -12.82 1.89
C GLU A 390 -23.59 -11.39 1.63
N ARG A 391 -23.18 -10.41 2.44
CA ARG A 391 -23.62 -9.00 2.34
C ARG A 391 -23.35 -8.34 1.00
N GLN A 392 -22.45 -8.88 0.19
CA GLN A 392 -21.92 -8.23 -1.02
C GLN A 392 -21.76 -9.24 -2.15
N PRO A 393 -22.17 -8.92 -3.39
CA PRO A 393 -22.01 -9.82 -4.53
C PRO A 393 -20.55 -10.16 -4.82
N LEU A 394 -20.31 -11.39 -5.28
CA LEU A 394 -18.98 -11.90 -5.66
C LEU A 394 -18.74 -11.72 -7.16
N LEU A 395 -17.87 -10.78 -7.50
CA LEU A 395 -17.36 -10.46 -8.83
C LEU A 395 -16.14 -11.33 -9.17
N TRP A 396 -16.39 -12.59 -9.57
CA TRP A 396 -15.34 -13.56 -9.89
C TRP A 396 -14.42 -13.12 -11.05
N ASN A 397 -14.88 -12.23 -11.92
CA ASN A 397 -14.08 -11.62 -12.97
C ASN A 397 -12.85 -10.86 -12.43
N ARG A 398 -12.87 -10.40 -11.16
CA ARG A 398 -11.74 -9.71 -10.50
C ARG A 398 -10.49 -10.58 -10.37
N LEU A 399 -10.62 -11.91 -10.42
CA LEU A 399 -9.48 -12.83 -10.40
C LEU A 399 -8.60 -12.73 -11.64
N TRP A 400 -9.21 -12.37 -12.78
CA TRP A 400 -8.59 -12.32 -14.10
C TRP A 400 -8.41 -10.87 -14.57
N PRO A 401 -7.69 -10.60 -15.68
CA PRO A 401 -7.51 -9.25 -16.21
C PRO A 401 -8.84 -8.51 -16.37
N ASN A 402 -8.95 -7.34 -15.75
CA ASN A 402 -10.18 -6.55 -15.74
C ASN A 402 -9.87 -5.03 -15.65
N PRO A 403 -10.84 -4.15 -15.94
CA PRO A 403 -10.64 -2.70 -15.91
C PRO A 403 -10.22 -2.13 -14.55
N THR A 404 -10.65 -2.74 -13.45
CA THR A 404 -10.39 -2.23 -12.09
C THR A 404 -8.98 -2.56 -11.60
N TYR A 405 -8.48 -3.74 -11.92
CA TYR A 405 -7.09 -4.11 -11.73
C TYR A 405 -6.59 -4.85 -12.97
N ALA A 406 -5.88 -4.11 -13.84
CA ALA A 406 -5.51 -4.60 -15.19
C ALA A 406 -4.91 -6.02 -15.24
N PRO A 407 -4.01 -6.44 -14.33
CA PRO A 407 -3.51 -7.82 -14.33
C PRO A 407 -4.54 -8.86 -13.85
N GLY A 408 -5.52 -8.47 -13.03
CA GLY A 408 -6.30 -9.38 -12.21
C GLY A 408 -5.53 -9.87 -10.99
N ILE A 409 -6.25 -10.37 -9.98
CA ILE A 409 -5.65 -10.77 -8.69
C ILE A 409 -4.67 -11.94 -8.86
N VAL A 410 -4.98 -12.92 -9.69
CA VAL A 410 -4.13 -14.11 -9.86
C VAL A 410 -2.79 -13.75 -10.50
N LEU A 411 -2.81 -13.05 -11.63
CA LEU A 411 -1.58 -12.64 -12.32
C LEU A 411 -0.81 -11.62 -11.48
N GLY A 412 -1.49 -10.64 -10.87
CA GLY A 412 -0.86 -9.67 -9.98
C GLY A 412 -0.10 -10.34 -8.83
N LEU A 413 -0.72 -11.34 -8.18
CA LEU A 413 -0.06 -12.10 -7.11
C LEU A 413 1.12 -12.93 -7.63
N LEU A 414 0.99 -13.58 -8.79
CA LEU A 414 2.10 -14.33 -9.40
C LEU A 414 3.29 -13.42 -9.73
N MET A 415 3.04 -12.19 -10.19
CA MET A 415 4.10 -11.23 -10.44
C MET A 415 4.76 -10.74 -9.12
N ALA A 416 3.94 -10.42 -8.11
CA ALA A 416 4.42 -9.86 -6.83
C ALA A 416 5.15 -10.86 -5.93
N ALA A 417 4.66 -12.11 -5.86
CA ALA A 417 5.14 -13.12 -4.92
C ALA A 417 5.76 -14.35 -5.60
N GLY A 418 5.44 -14.63 -6.87
CA GLY A 418 5.92 -15.80 -7.60
C GLY A 418 7.45 -15.92 -7.66
N PRO A 419 8.21 -14.84 -7.95
CA PRO A 419 9.67 -14.88 -7.91
C PRO A 419 10.22 -15.32 -6.54
N LEU A 420 9.63 -14.82 -5.44
CA LEU A 420 10.05 -15.16 -4.08
C LEU A 420 9.71 -16.63 -3.77
N VAL A 421 8.47 -17.06 -4.05
CA VAL A 421 8.05 -18.46 -3.83
C VAL A 421 8.94 -19.43 -4.59
N LEU A 422 9.21 -19.16 -5.87
CA LEU A 422 10.08 -19.99 -6.69
C LEU A 422 11.51 -20.04 -6.11
N LEU A 423 12.04 -18.91 -5.67
CA LEU A 423 13.37 -18.83 -5.05
C LEU A 423 13.45 -19.68 -3.77
N LEU A 424 12.44 -19.59 -2.90
CA LEU A 424 12.38 -20.33 -1.64
C LEU A 424 12.25 -21.84 -1.86
N VAL A 425 11.41 -22.26 -2.83
CA VAL A 425 11.27 -23.68 -3.21
C VAL A 425 12.58 -24.22 -3.79
N LEU A 426 13.24 -23.46 -4.68
CA LEU A 426 14.51 -23.88 -5.27
C LEU A 426 15.64 -23.95 -4.24
N PHE A 427 15.71 -22.98 -3.33
CA PHE A 427 16.62 -23.02 -2.19
C PHE A 427 16.39 -24.28 -1.36
N ALA A 428 15.14 -24.56 -0.97
CA ALA A 428 14.82 -25.72 -0.16
C ALA A 428 15.24 -27.04 -0.82
N ARG A 429 15.00 -27.19 -2.13
CA ARG A 429 15.38 -28.37 -2.90
C ARG A 429 16.90 -28.50 -3.10
N ARG A 430 17.60 -27.40 -3.39
CA ARG A 430 19.02 -27.43 -3.81
C ARG A 430 20.00 -27.38 -2.63
N GLN A 431 19.64 -26.72 -1.54
CA GLN A 431 20.49 -26.60 -0.34
C GLN A 431 20.10 -27.60 0.75
N GLY A 432 19.15 -28.50 0.46
CA GLY A 432 18.78 -29.56 1.39
C GLY A 432 18.14 -29.03 2.66
N TRP A 433 17.36 -27.94 2.59
CA TRP A 433 16.56 -27.48 3.73
C TRP A 433 15.42 -28.47 3.95
N ARG A 434 15.71 -29.51 4.75
CA ARG A 434 14.82 -30.64 5.00
C ARG A 434 13.83 -30.29 6.09
N LEU A 435 12.62 -29.93 5.68
CA LEU A 435 11.45 -29.85 6.55
C LEU A 435 10.75 -31.20 6.63
N ASP A 436 10.33 -31.61 7.82
CA ASP A 436 9.46 -32.77 7.99
C ASP A 436 8.05 -32.52 7.45
N VAL A 437 7.20 -33.55 7.43
CA VAL A 437 5.83 -33.46 6.90
C VAL A 437 5.00 -32.41 7.64
N TRP A 438 5.13 -32.33 8.96
CA TRP A 438 4.38 -31.40 9.79
C TRP A 438 4.86 -29.96 9.58
N GLN A 439 6.17 -29.76 9.41
CA GLN A 439 6.73 -28.43 9.14
C GLN A 439 6.29 -27.94 7.77
N LYS A 440 6.22 -28.83 6.77
CA LYS A 440 5.64 -28.52 5.47
C LYS A 440 4.16 -28.18 5.58
N LEU A 441 3.39 -28.93 6.36
CA LEU A 441 1.97 -28.63 6.61
C LEU A 441 1.78 -27.30 7.33
N ALA A 442 2.63 -26.94 8.28
CA ALA A 442 2.58 -25.64 8.96
C ALA A 442 2.79 -24.47 7.99
N VAL A 443 3.77 -24.58 7.06
CA VAL A 443 3.98 -23.57 6.01
C VAL A 443 2.86 -23.59 4.98
N ALA A 444 2.66 -24.73 4.30
CA ALA A 444 1.75 -24.83 3.17
C ALA A 444 0.30 -24.63 3.62
N GLY A 445 -0.13 -25.25 4.72
CA GLY A 445 -1.47 -25.08 5.28
C GLY A 445 -1.73 -23.64 5.70
N GLY A 446 -0.76 -22.99 6.37
CA GLY A 446 -0.89 -21.59 6.75
C GLY A 446 -1.00 -20.64 5.55
N LEU A 447 -0.10 -20.78 4.57
CA LEU A 447 -0.09 -19.94 3.38
C LEU A 447 -1.30 -20.19 2.46
N LEU A 448 -1.72 -21.45 2.29
CA LEU A 448 -2.90 -21.78 1.49
C LEU A 448 -4.21 -21.28 2.12
N ALA A 449 -4.32 -21.33 3.45
CA ALA A 449 -5.46 -20.75 4.15
C ALA A 449 -5.52 -19.22 3.95
N PHE A 450 -4.40 -18.51 4.09
CA PHE A 450 -4.35 -17.08 3.80
C PHE A 450 -4.64 -16.75 2.34
N LEU A 451 -4.15 -17.58 1.41
CA LEU A 451 -4.46 -17.44 -0.01
C LEU A 451 -5.97 -17.60 -0.27
N GLY A 452 -6.60 -18.65 0.26
CA GLY A 452 -8.03 -18.90 0.07
C GLY A 452 -8.90 -17.75 0.58
N VAL A 453 -8.67 -17.32 1.82
CA VAL A 453 -9.40 -16.18 2.41
C VAL A 453 -9.18 -14.90 1.60
N GLY A 454 -7.93 -14.61 1.23
CA GLY A 454 -7.60 -13.41 0.47
C GLY A 454 -8.21 -13.38 -0.94
N LEU A 455 -8.28 -14.52 -1.64
CA LEU A 455 -8.94 -14.62 -2.94
C LEU A 455 -10.45 -14.36 -2.83
N VAL A 456 -11.13 -14.94 -1.84
CA VAL A 456 -12.58 -14.74 -1.63
C VAL A 456 -12.90 -13.28 -1.31
N ILE A 457 -12.13 -12.63 -0.43
CA ILE A 457 -12.37 -11.21 -0.12
C ILE A 457 -12.05 -10.32 -1.33
N SER A 458 -11.11 -10.72 -2.19
CA SER A 458 -10.73 -9.94 -3.38
C SER A 458 -11.80 -9.92 -4.47
N VAL A 459 -12.77 -10.83 -4.47
CA VAL A 459 -13.85 -10.84 -5.46
C VAL A 459 -15.11 -10.14 -4.99
N LYS A 460 -15.22 -9.69 -3.73
CA LYS A 460 -16.38 -8.89 -3.31
C LYS A 460 -16.43 -7.54 -4.02
N ILE A 461 -17.62 -6.99 -4.23
CA ILE A 461 -17.79 -5.60 -4.66
C ILE A 461 -17.08 -4.64 -3.66
N GLY A 462 -16.32 -3.67 -4.16
CA GLY A 462 -15.40 -2.86 -3.36
C GLY A 462 -14.01 -3.49 -3.14
N GLY A 463 -13.83 -4.75 -3.56
CA GLY A 463 -12.57 -5.50 -3.56
C GLY A 463 -11.88 -5.58 -4.93
N GLY A 464 -10.73 -6.25 -4.96
CA GLY A 464 -10.12 -6.69 -6.22
C GLY A 464 -9.37 -5.63 -7.03
N SER A 465 -9.25 -4.40 -6.52
CA SER A 465 -8.54 -3.29 -7.18
C SER A 465 -7.02 -3.34 -7.05
N ASN A 466 -6.50 -4.17 -6.13
CA ASN A 466 -5.08 -4.42 -5.88
C ASN A 466 -4.94 -5.66 -4.97
N LEU A 467 -3.71 -5.94 -4.50
CA LEU A 467 -3.38 -7.12 -3.69
C LEU A 467 -3.62 -6.95 -2.16
N HIS A 468 -4.34 -5.93 -1.69
CA HIS A 468 -4.47 -5.63 -0.25
C HIS A 468 -5.06 -6.77 0.58
N ASN A 469 -6.00 -7.55 0.03
CA ASN A 469 -6.60 -8.67 0.74
C ASN A 469 -5.70 -9.92 0.81
N LEU A 470 -4.55 -9.90 0.13
CA LEU A 470 -3.52 -10.93 0.21
C LEU A 470 -2.47 -10.58 1.28
N ASP A 471 -2.77 -9.61 2.14
CA ASP A 471 -1.90 -9.11 3.20
C ASP A 471 -1.35 -10.22 4.11
N MET A 472 -2.20 -11.12 4.59
CA MET A 472 -1.80 -12.20 5.49
C MET A 472 -0.85 -13.19 4.80
N LEU A 473 -1.07 -13.45 3.51
CA LEU A 473 -0.24 -14.30 2.68
C LEU A 473 1.14 -13.66 2.45
N LEU A 474 1.18 -12.38 2.08
CA LEU A 474 2.43 -11.66 1.82
C LEU A 474 3.31 -11.58 3.08
N ILE A 475 2.72 -11.29 4.24
CA ILE A 475 3.45 -11.33 5.53
C ILE A 475 3.87 -12.77 5.88
N GLY A 476 3.02 -13.77 5.62
CA GLY A 476 3.38 -15.17 5.80
C GLY A 476 4.59 -15.59 4.95
N LEU A 477 4.65 -15.16 3.69
CA LEU A 477 5.78 -15.38 2.79
C LEU A 477 7.04 -14.67 3.27
N LEU A 478 6.91 -13.47 3.84
CA LEU A 478 8.03 -12.77 4.47
C LEU A 478 8.61 -13.57 5.64
N PHE A 479 7.76 -14.09 6.54
CA PHE A 479 8.22 -14.96 7.63
C PHE A 479 8.90 -16.23 7.10
N TRP A 480 8.35 -16.83 6.05
CA TRP A 480 8.97 -17.98 5.42
C TRP A 480 10.33 -17.65 4.80
N ALA A 481 10.48 -16.46 4.20
CA ALA A 481 11.75 -15.96 3.70
C ALA A 481 12.77 -15.70 4.83
N ALA A 482 12.33 -15.19 5.98
CA ALA A 482 13.18 -15.00 7.15
C ALA A 482 13.63 -16.34 7.78
N LEU A 483 12.76 -17.35 7.79
CA LEU A 483 13.11 -18.72 8.20
C LEU A 483 14.10 -19.37 7.22
N ALA A 484 13.92 -19.17 5.92
CA ALA A 484 14.88 -19.61 4.92
C ALA A 484 16.23 -18.89 5.08
N TRP A 485 16.20 -17.60 5.44
CA TRP A 485 17.39 -16.83 5.78
C TRP A 485 18.15 -17.43 6.97
N GLU A 486 17.44 -17.80 8.04
CA GLU A 486 18.01 -18.54 9.17
C GLU A 486 18.67 -19.86 8.72
N ALA A 487 18.03 -20.57 7.79
CA ALA A 487 18.50 -21.84 7.24
C ALA A 487 19.67 -21.72 6.24
N GLY A 488 20.16 -20.50 5.95
CA GLY A 488 21.35 -20.29 5.10
C GLY A 488 21.06 -19.66 3.74
N LEU A 489 19.83 -19.24 3.44
CA LEU A 489 19.47 -18.57 2.19
C LEU A 489 20.38 -17.34 1.94
N GLY A 490 20.68 -16.56 2.98
CA GLY A 490 21.54 -15.38 2.83
C GLY A 490 22.95 -15.70 2.33
N GLY A 491 23.56 -16.79 2.83
CA GLY A 491 24.86 -17.26 2.34
C GLY A 491 24.78 -17.68 0.88
N TRP A 492 23.72 -18.39 0.50
CA TRP A 492 23.49 -18.85 -0.87
C TRP A 492 23.22 -17.70 -1.85
N LEU A 493 22.38 -16.73 -1.48
CA LEU A 493 22.04 -15.58 -2.32
C LEU A 493 23.20 -14.60 -2.49
N LEU A 494 24.00 -14.39 -1.45
CA LEU A 494 25.08 -13.40 -1.47
C LEU A 494 26.39 -13.97 -2.02
N ALA A 495 26.54 -15.30 -2.11
CA ALA A 495 27.70 -15.94 -2.71
C ALA A 495 27.80 -15.62 -4.22
N GLN A 496 28.96 -15.11 -4.65
CA GLN A 496 29.17 -14.66 -6.03
C GLN A 496 29.65 -15.79 -6.96
N ARG A 497 30.36 -16.79 -6.42
CA ARG A 497 31.05 -17.85 -7.18
C ARG A 497 30.10 -19.05 -7.35
N ASP A 498 29.98 -19.55 -8.58
CA ASP A 498 29.30 -20.81 -8.95
C ASP A 498 27.76 -20.84 -9.05
N ARG A 499 27.10 -19.68 -9.10
CA ARG A 499 25.65 -19.62 -9.34
C ARG A 499 25.27 -19.71 -10.83
N PRO A 500 24.23 -20.48 -11.18
CA PRO A 500 23.70 -20.47 -12.54
C PRO A 500 23.00 -19.14 -12.86
N TRP A 501 22.94 -18.77 -14.14
CA TRP A 501 22.42 -17.47 -14.58
C TRP A 501 20.94 -17.25 -14.19
N TRP A 502 20.13 -18.32 -14.22
CA TRP A 502 18.71 -18.26 -13.86
C TRP A 502 18.51 -17.92 -12.38
N ALA A 503 19.42 -18.33 -11.49
CA ALA A 503 19.34 -18.02 -10.06
C ALA A 503 19.65 -16.53 -9.81
N ALA A 504 20.61 -15.99 -10.57
CA ALA A 504 20.90 -14.56 -10.57
C ALA A 504 19.70 -13.75 -11.09
N ALA A 505 19.11 -14.15 -12.22
CA ALA A 505 17.93 -13.50 -12.79
C ALA A 505 16.73 -13.53 -11.82
N LEU A 506 16.47 -14.68 -11.17
CA LEU A 506 15.41 -14.82 -10.20
C LEU A 506 15.64 -13.95 -8.94
N THR A 507 16.88 -13.90 -8.44
CA THR A 507 17.21 -13.04 -7.30
C THR A 507 17.06 -11.55 -7.66
N LEU A 508 17.47 -11.16 -8.87
CA LEU A 508 17.21 -9.81 -9.36
C LEU A 508 15.72 -9.54 -9.49
N ALA A 509 14.90 -10.50 -9.95
CA ALA A 509 13.46 -10.32 -10.01
C ALA A 509 12.84 -10.08 -8.62
N VAL A 510 13.27 -10.84 -7.59
CA VAL A 510 12.82 -10.67 -6.19
C VAL A 510 13.18 -9.29 -5.61
N VAL A 511 14.24 -8.65 -6.10
CA VAL A 511 14.67 -7.33 -5.63
C VAL A 511 14.09 -6.21 -6.49
N LEU A 512 14.19 -6.32 -7.82
CA LEU A 512 13.88 -5.26 -8.75
C LEU A 512 12.37 -5.13 -9.02
N TYR A 513 11.63 -6.24 -9.04
CA TYR A 513 10.18 -6.18 -9.28
C TYR A 513 9.46 -5.32 -8.23
N PRO A 514 9.59 -5.59 -6.90
CA PRO A 514 9.00 -4.72 -5.88
C PRO A 514 9.59 -3.30 -5.92
N ALA A 515 10.89 -3.15 -6.19
CA ALA A 515 11.54 -1.84 -6.25
C ALA A 515 11.06 -0.96 -7.42
N SER A 516 10.54 -1.56 -8.49
CA SER A 516 10.12 -0.85 -9.70
C SER A 516 8.63 -0.47 -9.74
N GLN A 517 7.84 -0.85 -8.73
CA GLN A 517 6.40 -0.59 -8.72
C GLN A 517 6.12 0.91 -8.83
N GLY A 518 5.24 1.28 -9.76
CA GLY A 518 4.85 2.68 -10.00
C GLY A 518 5.81 3.49 -10.87
N MET A 519 7.08 3.08 -11.06
CA MET A 519 8.08 3.89 -11.80
C MET A 519 7.64 4.25 -13.23
N LEU A 520 7.09 3.29 -13.97
CA LEU A 520 6.65 3.55 -15.34
C LEU A 520 5.38 4.41 -15.41
N LYS A 521 4.60 4.50 -14.33
CA LYS A 521 3.37 5.30 -14.22
C LYS A 521 3.56 6.57 -13.38
N ALA A 522 4.79 6.87 -12.98
CA ALA A 522 5.13 8.02 -12.16
C ALA A 522 4.67 9.32 -12.85
N HIS A 523 4.01 10.19 -12.10
CA HIS A 523 3.56 11.50 -12.57
C HIS A 523 3.54 12.47 -11.39
N PRO A 524 3.70 13.78 -11.63
CA PRO A 524 3.45 14.78 -10.61
C PRO A 524 2.00 14.77 -10.18
N MET A 525 1.78 14.96 -8.88
CA MET A 525 0.44 15.16 -8.35
C MET A 525 -0.13 16.44 -8.95
N ASP A 526 -1.31 16.33 -9.58
CA ASP A 526 -2.00 17.45 -10.21
C ASP A 526 -3.02 18.01 -9.23
N LEU A 527 -2.57 18.98 -8.43
CA LEU A 527 -3.44 19.72 -7.52
C LEU A 527 -3.69 21.13 -8.05
N PRO A 528 -4.91 21.67 -7.88
CA PRO A 528 -5.18 23.09 -8.08
C PRO A 528 -4.20 23.97 -7.29
N SER A 529 -3.95 25.18 -7.78
CA SER A 529 -3.03 26.12 -7.12
C SER A 529 -3.51 26.45 -5.69
N HIS A 530 -2.58 26.86 -4.83
CA HIS A 530 -2.92 27.30 -3.48
C HIS A 530 -3.90 28.49 -3.48
N GLU A 531 -3.76 29.40 -4.44
CA GLU A 531 -4.69 30.54 -4.63
C GLU A 531 -6.10 30.04 -4.94
N ARG A 532 -6.23 29.10 -5.90
CA ARG A 532 -7.52 28.52 -6.26
C ARG A 532 -8.16 27.76 -5.09
N ALA A 533 -7.36 27.00 -4.35
CA ALA A 533 -7.85 26.28 -3.16
C ALA A 533 -8.32 27.25 -2.06
N ALA A 534 -7.64 28.37 -1.86
CA ALA A 534 -8.02 29.39 -0.89
C ALA A 534 -9.32 30.10 -1.31
N GLU A 535 -9.47 30.42 -2.59
CA GLU A 535 -10.70 30.99 -3.16
C GLU A 535 -11.90 30.06 -2.91
N VAL A 536 -11.78 28.78 -3.27
CA VAL A 536 -12.87 27.81 -3.07
C VAL A 536 -13.16 27.61 -1.58
N LEU A 537 -12.13 27.54 -0.73
CA LEU A 537 -12.33 27.41 0.71
C LEU A 537 -13.10 28.60 1.29
N ALA A 538 -12.82 29.82 0.85
CA ALA A 538 -13.55 31.01 1.29
C ALA A 538 -15.03 30.95 0.90
N VAL A 539 -15.36 30.48 -0.31
CA VAL A 539 -16.75 30.28 -0.74
C VAL A 539 -17.43 29.21 0.12
N VAL A 540 -16.76 28.09 0.37
CA VAL A 540 -17.28 27.02 1.24
C VAL A 540 -17.56 27.54 2.64
N GLN A 541 -16.61 28.26 3.26
CA GLN A 541 -16.79 28.87 4.59
C GLN A 541 -17.98 29.82 4.63
N GLN A 542 -18.11 30.69 3.63
CA GLN A 542 -19.22 31.65 3.53
C GLN A 542 -20.57 30.93 3.42
N LYS A 543 -20.69 29.96 2.51
CA LYS A 543 -21.94 29.24 2.26
C LYS A 543 -22.32 28.40 3.47
N VAL A 544 -21.39 27.66 4.05
CA VAL A 544 -21.65 26.88 5.26
C VAL A 544 -22.11 27.77 6.41
N SER A 545 -21.45 28.91 6.65
CA SER A 545 -21.85 29.84 7.72
C SER A 545 -23.25 30.41 7.51
N HIS A 546 -23.63 30.70 6.25
CA HIS A 546 -24.96 31.19 5.91
C HIS A 546 -26.05 30.14 6.12
N PHE A 547 -25.86 28.92 5.59
CA PHE A 547 -26.87 27.86 5.66
C PHE A 547 -26.96 27.18 7.03
N ALA A 548 -25.88 27.18 7.83
CA ALA A 548 -25.91 26.71 9.21
C ALA A 548 -26.86 27.52 10.11
N GLN A 549 -27.21 28.76 9.73
CA GLN A 549 -28.23 29.57 10.43
C GLN A 549 -29.66 29.15 10.09
N GLN A 550 -29.85 28.42 8.97
CA GLN A 550 -31.15 28.04 8.44
C GLN A 550 -31.53 26.60 8.77
N GLY A 551 -30.55 25.75 9.09
CA GLY A 551 -30.76 24.33 9.36
C GLY A 551 -29.45 23.56 9.49
N GLU A 552 -29.56 22.23 9.53
CA GLU A 552 -28.41 21.33 9.64
C GLU A 552 -27.59 21.30 8.33
N VAL A 553 -26.27 21.31 8.46
CA VAL A 553 -25.35 21.17 7.32
C VAL A 553 -24.75 19.76 7.32
N LEU A 554 -25.05 18.98 6.29
CA LEU A 554 -24.54 17.62 6.15
C LEU A 554 -23.22 17.61 5.38
N PHE A 555 -22.18 17.04 5.98
CA PHE A 555 -20.94 16.72 5.29
C PHE A 555 -20.94 15.24 4.92
N ILE A 556 -21.32 14.93 3.67
CA ILE A 556 -21.14 13.59 3.10
C ILE A 556 -19.64 13.34 2.87
N ASP A 557 -18.97 14.31 2.26
CA ASP A 557 -17.52 14.34 2.02
C ASP A 557 -16.89 15.58 2.68
N GLN A 558 -15.57 15.73 2.57
CA GLN A 558 -14.81 16.90 3.04
C GLN A 558 -14.88 17.14 4.57
N ARG A 559 -15.14 16.11 5.39
CA ARG A 559 -15.22 16.21 6.87
C ARG A 559 -13.91 16.64 7.54
N GLN A 560 -12.78 16.54 6.85
CA GLN A 560 -11.53 17.09 7.35
C GLN A 560 -11.58 18.61 7.51
N LEU A 561 -12.45 19.32 6.78
CA LEU A 561 -12.64 20.77 6.96
C LEU A 561 -13.10 21.10 8.39
N LEU A 562 -13.97 20.28 8.98
CA LEU A 562 -14.36 20.39 10.39
C LEU A 562 -13.20 19.99 11.31
N THR A 563 -12.51 18.90 10.97
CA THR A 563 -11.43 18.30 11.77
C THR A 563 -10.25 19.25 11.99
N PHE A 564 -9.96 20.10 11.02
CA PHE A 564 -8.85 21.06 11.07
C PHE A 564 -9.32 22.50 11.28
N ASN A 565 -10.57 22.69 11.73
CA ASN A 565 -11.18 24.01 11.97
C ASN A 565 -11.08 24.96 10.77
N LEU A 566 -11.15 24.42 9.56
CA LEU A 566 -11.23 25.21 8.33
C LEU A 566 -12.66 25.70 8.07
N VAL A 567 -13.64 25.07 8.72
CA VAL A 567 -15.03 25.55 8.81
C VAL A 567 -15.43 25.45 10.29
N GLU A 568 -15.80 26.57 10.90
CA GLU A 568 -16.04 26.66 12.34
C GLU A 568 -17.54 26.64 12.70
N GLN A 569 -17.84 26.22 13.93
CA GLN A 569 -19.14 26.42 14.62
C GLN A 569 -20.37 25.69 14.04
N VAL A 570 -20.18 24.71 13.15
CA VAL A 570 -21.30 23.91 12.62
C VAL A 570 -21.57 22.71 13.53
N PRO A 571 -22.81 22.51 14.03
CA PRO A 571 -23.19 21.27 14.69
C PRO A 571 -22.91 20.04 13.81
N LEU A 572 -22.20 19.05 14.34
CA LEU A 572 -21.86 17.86 13.58
C LEU A 572 -23.10 16.99 13.34
N VAL A 573 -23.40 16.71 12.07
CA VAL A 573 -24.28 15.61 11.66
C VAL A 573 -23.43 14.36 11.43
N PRO A 574 -23.42 13.37 12.36
CA PRO A 574 -22.54 12.21 12.24
C PRO A 574 -22.96 11.22 11.15
N GLN A 575 -24.25 11.17 10.81
CA GLN A 575 -24.83 10.23 9.82
C GLN A 575 -24.36 10.52 8.38
N TYR A 576 -24.66 9.59 7.47
CA TYR A 576 -24.52 9.74 6.02
C TYR A 576 -23.11 10.15 5.57
N GLU A 577 -22.10 9.63 6.26
CA GLU A 577 -20.73 9.80 5.82
C GLU A 577 -20.47 8.92 4.59
N LYS A 578 -19.69 9.43 3.64
CA LYS A 578 -19.41 8.80 2.36
C LYS A 578 -19.01 7.31 2.37
N LYS A 579 -18.10 6.85 3.23
CA LYS A 579 -17.63 5.44 3.17
C LYS A 579 -18.69 4.48 3.65
N LEU A 580 -19.47 4.85 4.67
CA LEU A 580 -20.61 4.12 5.18
C LEU A 580 -21.73 4.12 4.13
N LEU A 581 -22.04 5.27 3.53
CA LEU A 581 -22.99 5.31 2.40
C LEU A 581 -22.55 4.38 1.27
N MET A 582 -21.26 4.37 0.91
CA MET A 582 -20.75 3.48 -0.13
C MET A 582 -20.81 2.00 0.29
N ASP A 583 -20.45 1.67 1.53
CA ASP A 583 -20.48 0.28 2.03
C ASP A 583 -21.91 -0.27 2.08
N GLU A 584 -22.86 0.53 2.58
CA GLU A 584 -24.27 0.18 2.62
C GLU A 584 -24.89 0.14 1.20
N ALA A 585 -24.44 1.01 0.28
CA ALA A 585 -24.86 0.97 -1.13
C ALA A 585 -24.40 -0.31 -1.84
N MET A 586 -23.13 -0.69 -1.66
CA MET A 586 -22.58 -1.93 -2.21
C MET A 586 -23.22 -3.18 -1.59
N ALA A 587 -23.79 -3.06 -0.39
CA ALA A 587 -24.52 -4.11 0.29
C ALA A 587 -26.04 -4.12 -0.03
N GLU A 588 -26.52 -3.18 -0.83
CA GLU A 588 -27.95 -2.98 -1.14
C GLU A 588 -28.83 -2.93 0.13
N ASN A 589 -28.37 -2.24 1.17
CA ASN A 589 -29.07 -2.20 2.46
C ASN A 589 -30.26 -1.22 2.44
N GLU A 590 -31.41 -1.70 1.98
CA GLU A 590 -32.68 -0.97 1.91
C GLU A 590 -33.06 -0.30 3.25
N ASP A 591 -32.98 -1.04 4.37
CA ASP A 591 -33.35 -0.54 5.70
C ASP A 591 -32.53 0.69 6.12
N TYR A 592 -31.23 0.71 5.78
CA TYR A 592 -30.38 1.88 6.06
C TYR A 592 -30.76 3.09 5.20
N PHE A 593 -31.09 2.84 3.93
CA PHE A 593 -31.41 3.91 2.98
C PHE A 593 -32.82 4.47 3.14
N GLU A 594 -33.78 3.72 3.72
CA GLU A 594 -35.12 4.23 4.05
C GLU A 594 -35.04 5.51 4.89
N ALA A 595 -34.27 5.47 6.00
CA ALA A 595 -34.07 6.64 6.85
C ALA A 595 -33.34 7.79 6.13
N PHE A 596 -32.36 7.48 5.28
CA PHE A 596 -31.67 8.48 4.48
C PHE A 596 -32.61 9.17 3.49
N PHE A 597 -33.46 8.40 2.81
CA PHE A 597 -34.41 8.92 1.83
C PHE A 597 -35.51 9.75 2.47
N GLU A 598 -36.00 9.35 3.65
CA GLU A 598 -36.92 10.19 4.43
C GLU A 598 -36.30 11.55 4.80
N ASP A 599 -35.05 11.56 5.27
CA ASP A 599 -34.35 12.80 5.65
C ASP A 599 -34.13 13.71 4.44
N LEU A 600 -33.82 13.15 3.26
CA LEU A 600 -33.72 13.89 2.01
C LEU A 600 -35.08 14.44 1.56
N ALA A 601 -36.13 13.61 1.63
CA ALA A 601 -37.48 13.99 1.21
C ALA A 601 -38.09 15.09 2.08
N ARG A 602 -37.79 15.09 3.39
CA ARG A 602 -38.15 16.16 4.33
C ARG A 602 -37.25 17.39 4.20
N GLN A 603 -36.24 17.35 3.32
CA GLN A 603 -35.26 18.41 3.11
C GLN A 603 -34.60 18.86 4.43
N ARG A 604 -34.27 17.89 5.27
CA ARG A 604 -33.73 18.10 6.63
C ARG A 604 -32.49 19.01 6.65
N PHE A 605 -31.63 18.87 5.65
CA PHE A 605 -30.38 19.60 5.56
C PHE A 605 -30.58 20.92 4.79
N SER A 606 -30.12 22.03 5.34
CA SER A 606 -30.09 23.32 4.63
C SER A 606 -28.97 23.38 3.59
N LEU A 607 -27.91 22.59 3.78
CA LEU A 607 -26.79 22.47 2.86
C LEU A 607 -26.17 21.07 2.96
N ILE A 608 -25.85 20.48 1.81
CA ILE A 608 -25.08 19.23 1.71
C ILE A 608 -23.73 19.52 1.04
N LEU A 609 -22.64 19.11 1.69
CA LEU A 609 -21.30 19.08 1.12
C LEU A 609 -20.96 17.66 0.67
N SER A 610 -20.71 17.51 -0.62
CA SER A 610 -20.37 16.24 -1.26
C SER A 610 -19.25 16.43 -2.27
N GLU A 611 -18.78 15.32 -2.83
CA GLU A 611 -18.17 15.37 -4.15
C GLU A 611 -19.21 15.63 -5.25
N PRO A 612 -18.80 16.10 -6.44
CA PRO A 612 -19.70 16.26 -7.57
C PRO A 612 -20.45 14.97 -7.88
N LEU A 613 -21.78 15.02 -7.76
CA LEU A 613 -22.67 13.90 -8.01
C LEU A 613 -23.04 13.83 -9.49
N TRP A 614 -23.13 12.59 -10.00
CA TRP A 614 -23.48 12.28 -11.38
C TRP A 614 -24.51 11.16 -11.41
N VAL A 615 -25.42 11.21 -12.39
CA VAL A 615 -26.37 10.14 -12.70
C VAL A 615 -25.91 9.44 -13.97
N ASN A 616 -24.77 8.75 -13.89
CA ASN A 616 -24.22 8.01 -15.01
C ASN A 616 -23.78 6.61 -14.57
N TYR A 617 -24.48 5.60 -15.06
CA TYR A 617 -24.16 4.19 -14.83
C TYR A 617 -23.03 3.75 -15.79
N GLN A 618 -21.99 3.14 -15.26
CA GLN A 618 -20.76 2.80 -15.97
C GLN A 618 -20.65 1.31 -16.32
N GLY A 619 -21.34 0.43 -15.58
CA GLY A 619 -21.34 -1.01 -15.80
C GLY A 619 -19.99 -1.69 -15.55
N GLU A 620 -19.95 -3.01 -15.70
CA GLU A 620 -18.79 -3.83 -15.28
C GLU A 620 -17.52 -3.63 -16.13
N THR A 621 -17.67 -3.04 -17.33
CA THR A 621 -16.55 -2.81 -18.27
C THR A 621 -15.75 -1.55 -17.95
N TYR A 622 -16.21 -0.75 -16.98
CA TYR A 622 -15.51 0.44 -16.51
C TYR A 622 -14.78 0.19 -15.19
N GLN A 623 -13.67 0.90 -14.96
CA GLN A 623 -12.93 0.81 -13.70
C GLN A 623 -13.81 1.27 -12.53
N PHE A 624 -14.01 0.41 -11.53
CA PHE A 624 -14.95 0.61 -10.42
C PHE A 624 -16.40 0.85 -10.85
N GLY A 625 -16.82 0.35 -12.02
CA GLY A 625 -18.17 0.61 -12.53
C GLY A 625 -19.30 0.05 -11.67
N ASN A 626 -19.15 -1.16 -11.09
CA ASN A 626 -20.14 -1.71 -10.16
C ASN A 626 -20.28 -0.85 -8.88
N GLU A 627 -19.15 -0.40 -8.33
CA GLU A 627 -19.14 0.48 -7.16
C GLU A 627 -19.74 1.86 -7.48
N ASN A 628 -19.48 2.40 -8.67
CA ASN A 628 -20.12 3.60 -9.18
C ASN A 628 -21.63 3.42 -9.28
N ASP A 629 -22.10 2.32 -9.89
CA ASP A 629 -23.52 2.09 -10.16
C ASP A 629 -24.31 1.95 -8.85
N ALA A 630 -23.72 1.31 -7.84
CA ALA A 630 -24.27 1.28 -6.50
C ALA A 630 -24.37 2.69 -5.88
N TRP A 631 -23.33 3.50 -5.99
CA TRP A 631 -23.34 4.89 -5.51
C TRP A 631 -24.37 5.75 -6.24
N VAL A 632 -24.49 5.59 -7.57
CA VAL A 632 -25.47 6.33 -8.38
C VAL A 632 -26.89 5.99 -7.93
N LYS A 633 -27.21 4.69 -7.84
CA LYS A 633 -28.53 4.19 -7.45
C LYS A 633 -28.94 4.65 -6.05
N TRP A 634 -28.05 4.46 -5.07
CA TRP A 634 -28.41 4.64 -3.65
C TRP A 634 -28.10 6.03 -3.09
N VAL A 635 -27.25 6.83 -3.75
CA VAL A 635 -26.82 8.13 -3.21
C VAL A 635 -27.02 9.26 -4.22
N SER A 636 -26.41 9.20 -5.41
CA SER A 636 -26.48 10.33 -6.35
C SER A 636 -27.90 10.67 -6.79
N VAL A 637 -28.67 9.67 -7.23
CA VAL A 637 -30.04 9.87 -7.70
C VAL A 637 -30.93 10.41 -6.57
N PRO A 638 -31.02 9.76 -5.38
CA PRO A 638 -31.84 10.27 -4.28
C PRO A 638 -31.48 11.69 -3.83
N VAL A 639 -30.19 12.01 -3.72
CA VAL A 639 -29.77 13.37 -3.33
C VAL A 639 -30.21 14.39 -4.38
N LEU A 640 -29.95 14.12 -5.67
CA LEU A 640 -30.28 15.04 -6.76
C LEU A 640 -31.80 15.16 -7.04
N CYS A 641 -32.62 14.24 -6.55
CA CYS A 641 -34.08 14.37 -6.60
C CYS A 641 -34.60 15.48 -5.68
N TYR A 642 -34.00 15.62 -4.49
CA TYR A 642 -34.47 16.53 -3.44
C TYR A 642 -33.62 17.79 -3.25
N TYR A 643 -32.38 17.76 -3.76
CA TYR A 643 -31.39 18.83 -3.64
C TYR A 643 -30.81 19.19 -5.01
N GLU A 644 -30.47 20.46 -5.21
CA GLU A 644 -29.82 20.95 -6.42
C GLU A 644 -28.46 21.59 -6.13
N PRO A 645 -27.47 21.47 -7.04
CA PRO A 645 -26.17 22.10 -6.85
C PRO A 645 -26.29 23.63 -6.90
N VAL A 646 -25.83 24.31 -5.85
CA VAL A 646 -25.67 25.78 -5.84
C VAL A 646 -24.29 26.20 -6.32
N GLU A 647 -23.27 25.38 -6.05
CA GLU A 647 -21.89 25.59 -6.49
C GLU A 647 -21.24 24.23 -6.75
N THR A 648 -20.46 24.13 -7.84
CA THR A 648 -19.68 22.92 -8.15
C THR A 648 -18.27 23.29 -8.57
N PHE A 649 -17.28 22.84 -7.78
CA PHE A 649 -15.87 23.03 -8.04
C PHE A 649 -15.25 21.69 -8.44
N MET A 650 -15.26 21.42 -9.75
CA MET A 650 -14.78 20.15 -10.33
C MET A 650 -13.30 19.90 -10.08
N ASP A 651 -12.50 20.95 -10.12
CA ASP A 651 -11.04 20.93 -9.96
C ASP A 651 -10.59 20.53 -8.54
N VAL A 652 -11.35 20.92 -7.51
CA VAL A 652 -11.09 20.53 -6.11
C VAL A 652 -11.97 19.37 -5.61
N GLY A 653 -12.91 18.92 -6.45
CA GLY A 653 -13.85 17.84 -6.13
C GLY A 653 -14.80 18.19 -4.98
N VAL A 654 -15.41 19.37 -5.02
CA VAL A 654 -16.39 19.86 -4.03
C VAL A 654 -17.68 20.27 -4.73
N GLN A 655 -18.82 19.87 -4.17
CA GLN A 655 -20.15 20.32 -4.59
C GLN A 655 -20.97 20.70 -3.35
N LEU A 656 -21.65 21.84 -3.46
CA LEU A 656 -22.57 22.36 -2.45
C LEU A 656 -23.98 22.22 -2.99
N LEU A 657 -24.89 21.57 -2.25
CA LEU A 657 -26.27 21.37 -2.66
C LEU A 657 -27.27 21.92 -1.64
N THR A 658 -28.35 22.52 -2.11
CA THR A 658 -29.43 23.10 -1.30
C THR A 658 -30.77 22.45 -1.63
N PRO A 659 -31.77 22.51 -0.73
CA PRO A 659 -33.11 21.99 -0.99
C PRO A 659 -33.70 22.53 -2.29
N LYS A 660 -34.21 21.64 -3.15
CA LYS A 660 -34.90 22.01 -4.39
C LYS A 660 -36.32 22.53 -4.07
N PRO A 661 -36.76 23.69 -4.58
CA PRO A 661 -38.09 24.23 -4.25
C PRO A 661 -39.25 23.32 -4.65
N ASN A 662 -39.12 22.64 -5.80
CA ASN A 662 -40.08 21.66 -6.31
C ASN A 662 -39.34 20.35 -6.59
N PRO A 663 -39.23 19.44 -5.60
CA PRO A 663 -38.72 18.10 -5.86
C PRO A 663 -39.66 17.39 -6.84
N GLU A 664 -39.11 16.77 -7.88
CA GLU A 664 -39.89 15.99 -8.85
C GLU A 664 -39.68 14.50 -8.55
N PRO A 665 -40.49 13.88 -7.68
CA PRO A 665 -40.40 12.45 -7.43
C PRO A 665 -40.87 11.67 -8.67
N GLY A 666 -39.94 11.32 -9.54
CA GLY A 666 -40.15 10.44 -10.70
C GLY A 666 -40.01 8.96 -10.36
N PRO A 667 -40.18 8.04 -11.34
CA PRO A 667 -40.00 6.59 -11.13
C PRO A 667 -38.57 6.20 -10.72
N GLU A 668 -37.58 7.07 -10.95
CA GLU A 668 -36.19 6.90 -10.51
C GLU A 668 -35.90 7.56 -9.14
N CYS A 669 -36.82 8.39 -8.62
CA CYS A 669 -36.67 9.00 -7.30
C CYS A 669 -37.36 8.14 -6.23
N PRO A 670 -36.67 7.74 -5.15
CA PRO A 670 -37.31 7.01 -4.06
C PRO A 670 -38.45 7.84 -3.48
N ARG A 671 -39.60 7.23 -3.26
CA ARG A 671 -40.71 7.85 -2.53
C ARG A 671 -40.46 7.69 -1.02
N PRO A 672 -40.88 8.67 -0.21
CA PRO A 672 -40.81 8.55 1.25
C PRO A 672 -41.67 7.41 1.78
#